data_AF-A0A397BPT9-F1
#
_entry.id   AF-A0A397BPT9-F1
#
_cell.length_a   1.000
_cell.length_b   1.000
_cell.length_c   1.000
_cell.angle_alpha   90.00
_cell.angle_beta   90.00
_cell.angle_gamma   90.00
#
_symmetry.space_group_name_H-M   'P 1'
#
loop_
_entity.id
_entity.type
_entity.pdbx_description
1 polymer ?
#
loop_
_entity_poly.entity_id
_entity_poly.type
_entity_poly.pdbx_seq_one_letter_code
_entity_poly.pdbx_strand_id
1 'polypeptide(L)'
;MFHPLLQFLCLLGNGMAPTSKVRVQLFVCCLVLFVLAQGYILRRLSVEPKALTTSSSHDDVIPHLRGGLAAVTSPVSELNDEAIENQARDATARPSEGPWHVGVPSISQAATSSPLLNEHDQVETTPTTPTSSQTSSPTSRNPTAAVGAFVPHPDVGVDDVQRSRMLAIRSAMQHAWSGYETHAFGADEVGPVSGDRKQDVWGGLGVTLVDALDTLYIMGMARARDWVEMELDFTHLGKDGDNISVFEITIRELGGLLSAYDLSGDDAFRARAVELGDLLLPAFANGIFYTQFNVFKQTKTMNGWTGYRGLLADLGTLQLELRRLSDVSGNPIYAERGDAFYDIVQREGSYEHTGLFPVHFEVESGTFSMTNSLITIGALGDSFYEYLLKVWLYSGQRQSDAFLRDLYNDAVQGIETSLLRYSKPDDAYYLQEVTIPGFSGQPKQDHLLCFVPGMLALGTLTDTDPARVVKHLDMAKKLMKTCYNLYSRQPTGLAPDIVMFPGFAVADSRYRLRPETVESLMYLYRVTKDPMYQDWGWQIFKAIEKHAKTSFGYGAVLNVDSAAASHVEDKMESFFLAETLKYHYLLQSAPSFVPLDKFVFNTEAHPFRTLASCYPVDWVDLTGITRLTVNSKAQRRAVELSMQFPNRLKIPLVLVLVALFVGLQIYIVSRLDISPTAGPSFDAFSRPRRWKPSPSPIVVTEKSAAANFAPRQKFIPLPHEGVDETQIARQDAIRRAMQHAWSGYETRAFGADEVAPVSGERRQNVWGGIGVTLVDSLDTLYIMGMHDEFQRARDWVANELEFSHLGRDGDTISVFEVIIRELGGLLSAYDLSQDNLFKAKAVELADLLLPAYEDQVFYTKLNVFTKRKSMNHWTHYRAFLADVGTLQLEMRYLSDITGNSEYAEKVSSPSIREGSYEHTGLFPVHFEPDSGTFSRSDTFVTIGALGDSFYEYLLKVWLYSGKRADDLFLRQLYDDAVAGMEKHLYVHSVPDDAYFLQELRIPQMEGTPQQDHLLCFVPGMLALGSVGETNATKAAVHLDMATKLMHTCVSYYTRQPTGLAPDLMHFPGFDVLSSIYKLRPETVESLMYMYRVTHDPIYREWGWAMFEAIEKHAKTTFGYGAVRNVHNLTDAFIEDKMESFFLAETLKYHYLLQSAPSFVPLDQYVFNTEAHPLRMNRSPATTN
;
A
#
# COMPACT_ATOMS: atom_id res chain seq x y z
N MET A 1 1.44 -11.47 42.53
CA MET A 1 2.40 -12.48 43.00
C MET A 1 2.58 -13.70 42.08
N PHE A 2 1.60 -14.16 41.28
CA PHE A 2 1.78 -15.37 40.46
C PHE A 2 2.61 -15.19 39.16
N HIS A 3 2.79 -13.96 38.67
CA HIS A 3 3.47 -13.67 37.40
C HIS A 3 4.92 -14.22 37.27
N PRO A 4 5.81 -14.08 38.28
CA PRO A 4 7.20 -14.53 38.14
C PRO A 4 7.35 -16.05 38.02
N LEU A 5 6.40 -16.82 38.57
CA LEU A 5 6.47 -18.28 38.56
C LEU A 5 6.13 -18.87 37.18
N LEU A 6 5.28 -18.18 36.40
CA LEU A 6 5.03 -18.53 35.00
C LEU A 6 6.25 -18.26 34.13
N GLN A 7 6.91 -17.12 34.30
CA GLN A 7 8.13 -16.78 33.55
C GLN A 7 9.26 -17.80 33.81
N PHE A 8 9.44 -18.26 35.05
CA PHE A 8 10.43 -19.29 35.37
C PHE A 8 10.12 -20.66 34.74
N LEU A 9 8.85 -20.97 34.46
CA LEU A 9 8.47 -22.18 33.73
C LEU A 9 8.66 -22.02 32.20
N CYS A 10 8.40 -20.85 31.64
CA CYS A 10 8.63 -20.55 30.23
C CYS A 10 10.13 -20.61 29.86
N LEU A 11 11.01 -20.12 30.75
CA LEU A 11 12.47 -20.16 30.58
C LEU A 11 13.09 -21.57 30.55
N LEU A 12 12.32 -22.62 30.88
CA LEU A 12 12.74 -24.02 30.74
C LEU A 12 12.18 -24.71 29.49
N GLY A 13 11.32 -24.03 28.72
CA GLY A 13 10.70 -24.55 27.49
C GLY A 13 11.52 -24.28 26.23
N ASN A 14 12.06 -23.06 26.09
CA ASN A 14 12.67 -22.61 24.84
C ASN A 14 14.19 -22.87 24.82
N GLY A 15 14.62 -23.82 23.99
CA GLY A 15 16.03 -24.04 23.66
C GLY A 15 16.71 -25.26 24.31
N MET A 16 16.39 -26.48 23.84
CA MET A 16 17.35 -27.58 23.60
C MET A 16 16.64 -28.88 23.17
N ALA A 17 17.21 -29.58 22.20
CA ALA A 17 16.77 -30.90 21.73
C ALA A 17 16.93 -32.01 22.80
N PRO A 18 16.19 -33.15 22.71
CA PRO A 18 15.91 -33.96 23.89
C PRO A 18 16.83 -35.17 24.10
N THR A 19 17.24 -35.42 25.35
CA THR A 19 17.30 -36.77 25.95
C THR A 19 17.52 -36.69 27.47
N SER A 20 16.74 -37.46 28.25
CA SER A 20 17.08 -38.13 29.54
C SER A 20 15.89 -38.27 30.49
N LYS A 21 15.90 -39.32 31.32
CA LYS A 21 14.80 -39.71 32.23
C LYS A 21 14.57 -38.74 33.42
N VAL A 22 15.45 -37.77 33.61
CA VAL A 22 15.44 -36.84 34.76
C VAL A 22 14.25 -35.88 34.73
N ARG A 23 13.81 -35.44 33.53
CA ARG A 23 12.68 -34.49 33.39
C ARG A 23 11.37 -35.00 33.99
N VAL A 24 11.07 -36.30 33.88
CA VAL A 24 9.82 -36.89 34.41
C VAL A 24 9.77 -36.84 35.94
N GLN A 25 10.89 -37.10 36.61
CA GLN A 25 10.95 -37.06 38.08
C GLN A 25 10.82 -35.62 38.62
N LEU A 26 11.46 -34.65 37.97
CA LEU A 26 11.28 -33.23 38.32
C LEU A 26 9.84 -32.75 38.12
N PHE A 27 9.21 -33.09 36.99
CA PHE A 27 7.82 -32.70 36.72
C PHE A 27 6.85 -33.24 37.78
N VAL A 28 6.99 -34.51 38.18
CA VAL A 28 6.19 -35.10 39.26
C VAL A 28 6.43 -34.41 40.61
N CYS A 29 7.68 -34.08 40.96
CA CYS A 29 7.98 -33.33 42.18
C CYS A 29 7.35 -31.93 42.20
N CYS A 30 7.43 -31.19 41.08
CA CYS A 30 6.79 -29.87 40.95
C CYS A 30 5.25 -29.96 41.09
N LEU A 31 4.63 -30.98 40.50
CA LEU A 31 3.18 -31.19 40.58
C LEU A 31 2.72 -31.48 42.03
N VAL A 32 3.47 -32.32 42.76
CA VAL A 32 3.20 -32.61 44.18
C VAL A 32 3.34 -31.36 45.05
N LEU A 33 4.37 -30.53 44.83
CA LEU A 33 4.56 -29.27 45.56
C LEU A 33 3.43 -28.26 45.28
N PHE A 34 2.93 -28.20 44.05
CA PHE A 34 1.79 -27.34 43.68
C PHE A 34 0.51 -27.72 44.42
N VAL A 35 0.18 -29.01 44.49
CA VAL A 35 -0.99 -29.52 45.24
C VAL A 35 -0.86 -29.25 46.75
N LEU A 36 0.33 -29.42 47.32
CA LEU A 36 0.60 -29.10 48.74
C LEU A 36 0.46 -27.59 49.03
N ALA A 37 0.90 -26.72 48.11
CA ALA A 37 0.74 -25.27 48.23
C ALA A 37 -0.75 -24.84 48.21
N GLN A 38 -1.56 -25.41 47.32
CA GLN A 38 -3.01 -25.17 47.30
C GLN A 38 -3.68 -25.61 48.61
N GLY A 39 -3.31 -26.78 49.15
CA GLY A 39 -3.81 -27.25 50.44
C GLY A 39 -3.42 -26.35 51.63
N TYR A 40 -2.24 -25.72 51.59
CA TYR A 40 -1.82 -24.74 52.59
C TYR A 40 -2.63 -23.43 52.51
N ILE A 41 -2.86 -22.91 51.30
CA ILE A 41 -3.63 -21.68 51.07
C ILE A 41 -5.09 -21.83 51.51
N LEU A 42 -5.74 -22.96 51.18
CA LEU A 42 -7.12 -23.24 51.60
C LEU A 42 -7.28 -23.35 53.12
N ARG A 43 -6.24 -23.78 53.85
CA ARG A 43 -6.21 -23.75 55.33
C ARG A 43 -6.05 -22.35 55.92
N ARG A 44 -5.46 -21.39 55.19
CA ARG A 44 -5.28 -19.99 55.62
C ARG A 44 -6.53 -19.12 55.44
N LEU A 45 -7.44 -19.48 54.53
CA LEU A 45 -8.63 -18.69 54.16
C LEU A 45 -9.89 -19.02 54.99
N SER A 46 -9.77 -19.82 56.05
CA SER A 46 -10.89 -20.28 56.89
C SER A 46 -10.84 -19.72 58.32
N VAL A 47 -10.93 -18.39 58.48
CA VAL A 47 -11.06 -17.70 59.78
C VAL A 47 -12.09 -16.58 59.68
N GLU A 48 -13.09 -16.55 60.56
CA GLU A 48 -14.20 -15.59 60.53
C GLU A 48 -13.89 -14.28 61.28
N PRO A 49 -14.45 -13.12 60.85
CA PRO A 49 -14.31 -11.83 61.53
C PRO A 49 -15.38 -11.58 62.63
N LYS A 50 -15.09 -10.68 63.58
CA LYS A 50 -16.03 -10.24 64.64
C LYS A 50 -16.29 -8.72 64.63
N ALA A 51 -17.44 -8.34 64.08
CA ALA A 51 -18.51 -7.51 64.68
C ALA A 51 -18.28 -6.07 65.22
N LEU A 52 -19.33 -5.24 64.99
CA LEU A 52 -19.85 -4.07 65.76
C LEU A 52 -19.41 -2.60 65.42
N THR A 53 -20.31 -1.91 64.68
CA THR A 53 -20.94 -0.55 64.91
C THR A 53 -20.07 0.74 65.00
N THR A 54 -20.51 2.00 64.74
CA THR A 54 -21.82 2.72 64.48
C THR A 54 -21.51 4.06 63.72
N SER A 55 -22.36 5.04 63.33
CA SER A 55 -23.82 5.38 63.40
C SER A 55 -24.24 6.38 62.26
N SER A 56 -25.38 7.08 62.40
CA SER A 56 -25.98 8.14 61.53
C SER A 56 -25.57 9.59 61.95
N SER A 57 -26.03 10.75 61.41
CA SER A 57 -27.19 11.18 60.56
C SER A 57 -27.08 12.63 60.00
N HIS A 58 -27.84 12.99 58.94
CA HIS A 58 -28.67 14.21 58.60
C HIS A 58 -28.46 15.60 59.28
N ASP A 59 -28.83 16.82 58.78
CA ASP A 59 -29.35 17.49 57.52
C ASP A 59 -29.50 19.05 57.85
N ASP A 60 -29.89 20.07 57.06
CA ASP A 60 -29.74 20.55 55.65
C ASP A 60 -30.41 22.00 55.50
N VAL A 61 -30.45 22.65 54.30
CA VAL A 61 -31.39 23.72 53.79
C VAL A 61 -31.16 25.25 54.08
N ILE A 62 -30.69 26.03 53.06
CA ILE A 62 -31.24 27.33 52.43
C ILE A 62 -31.50 28.62 53.34
N PRO A 63 -31.64 29.93 52.89
CA PRO A 63 -31.94 30.59 51.57
C PRO A 63 -31.13 31.87 51.12
N HIS A 64 -31.55 32.49 49.98
CA HIS A 64 -31.05 33.71 49.28
C HIS A 64 -31.29 35.11 49.92
N LEU A 65 -30.65 36.19 49.38
CA LEU A 65 -31.32 37.49 49.02
C LEU A 65 -30.48 38.48 48.12
N ARG A 66 -31.08 39.64 47.73
CA ARG A 66 -30.79 40.57 46.58
C ARG A 66 -29.84 41.78 46.80
N GLY A 67 -29.32 42.36 45.69
CA GLY A 67 -29.07 43.82 45.47
C GLY A 67 -27.59 44.26 45.31
N GLY A 68 -27.20 45.40 44.68
CA GLY A 68 -27.89 46.36 43.77
C GLY A 68 -27.34 47.82 43.81
N LEU A 69 -27.14 48.48 42.63
CA LEU A 69 -26.71 49.91 42.39
C LEU A 69 -25.26 50.29 42.79
N ALA A 70 -24.55 51.34 42.27
CA ALA A 70 -24.72 52.38 41.21
C ALA A 70 -23.30 52.77 40.64
N ALA A 71 -23.09 53.18 39.37
CA ALA A 71 -23.14 54.54 38.77
C ALA A 71 -22.36 55.66 39.53
N VAL A 72 -21.65 56.64 38.94
CA VAL A 72 -21.43 57.10 37.52
C VAL A 72 -19.91 57.46 37.33
N THR A 73 -19.33 58.22 36.38
CA THR A 73 -19.71 59.34 35.46
C THR A 73 -18.66 59.51 34.32
N SER A 74 -18.87 60.43 33.36
CA SER A 74 -17.87 60.96 32.39
C SER A 74 -17.78 62.51 32.47
N PRO A 75 -16.80 63.19 31.81
CA PRO A 75 -17.14 63.86 30.53
C PRO A 75 -15.99 63.90 29.47
N VAL A 76 -16.25 64.59 28.36
CA VAL A 76 -15.47 64.66 27.09
C VAL A 76 -14.54 65.90 27.05
N SER A 77 -13.68 66.02 26.02
CA SER A 77 -12.55 66.98 25.86
C SER A 77 -11.81 66.74 24.52
N GLU A 78 -12.37 67.19 23.39
CA GLU A 78 -11.67 67.27 22.08
C GLU A 78 -10.61 68.39 22.05
N LEU A 79 -9.55 68.23 21.23
CA LEU A 79 -8.92 69.29 20.41
C LEU A 79 -7.81 68.71 19.50
N ASN A 80 -7.48 69.41 18.42
CA ASN A 80 -6.56 68.97 17.35
C ASN A 80 -5.22 69.75 17.34
N ASP A 81 -4.33 69.30 16.44
CA ASP A 81 -3.49 70.08 15.52
C ASP A 81 -2.00 70.41 15.83
N GLU A 82 -1.29 70.52 14.71
CA GLU A 82 0.02 71.14 14.39
C GLU A 82 1.37 70.52 14.87
N ALA A 83 1.95 69.82 13.88
CA ALA A 83 3.35 69.57 13.55
C ALA A 83 4.47 70.53 14.04
N ILE A 84 5.69 69.97 14.15
CA ILE A 84 6.96 70.68 13.97
C ILE A 84 7.84 69.89 12.97
N GLU A 85 8.60 70.62 12.14
CA GLU A 85 9.39 70.11 11.01
C GLU A 85 10.88 70.58 11.11
N ASN A 86 11.74 69.95 10.31
CA ASN A 86 13.06 70.41 9.80
C ASN A 86 14.37 70.02 10.52
N GLN A 87 15.15 69.19 9.78
CA GLN A 87 16.49 69.46 9.20
C GLN A 87 17.65 70.01 10.06
N ALA A 88 18.93 69.79 9.74
CA ALA A 88 19.66 68.77 8.96
C ALA A 88 21.18 69.10 9.04
N ARG A 89 22.07 68.11 8.82
CA ARG A 89 23.43 68.31 8.25
C ARG A 89 24.07 67.00 7.79
N ASP A 90 25.22 67.11 7.12
CA ASP A 90 25.54 66.33 5.91
C ASP A 90 27.04 65.87 5.87
N ALA A 91 27.40 65.12 4.81
CA ALA A 91 28.75 64.75 4.33
C ALA A 91 29.45 63.54 5.03
N THR A 92 30.15 62.62 4.34
CA THR A 92 30.40 62.44 2.88
C THR A 92 30.94 61.02 2.52
N ALA A 93 30.86 60.67 1.21
CA ALA A 93 31.82 59.87 0.40
C ALA A 93 31.41 58.48 -0.18
N ARG A 94 31.57 58.36 -1.51
CA ARG A 94 31.76 57.15 -2.37
C ARG A 94 32.90 57.47 -3.38
N PRO A 95 33.50 56.50 -4.12
CA PRO A 95 32.99 56.02 -5.44
C PRO A 95 33.15 54.47 -5.60
N SER A 96 32.86 53.72 -6.68
CA SER A 96 32.43 53.87 -8.11
C SER A 96 31.75 52.51 -8.54
N GLU A 97 31.02 52.24 -9.65
CA GLU A 97 30.97 52.69 -11.07
C GLU A 97 32.10 52.09 -11.96
N GLY A 98 31.91 51.56 -13.19
CA GLY A 98 30.76 51.30 -14.10
C GLY A 98 31.30 50.67 -15.42
N PRO A 99 30.72 50.82 -16.65
CA PRO A 99 29.32 51.09 -17.04
C PRO A 99 28.83 50.57 -18.46
N TRP A 100 27.55 50.83 -18.80
CA TRP A 100 26.95 51.23 -20.13
C TRP A 100 26.64 50.31 -21.36
N HIS A 101 25.38 50.51 -21.83
CA HIS A 101 24.86 50.71 -23.23
C HIS A 101 24.26 49.59 -24.14
N VAL A 102 22.92 49.54 -24.15
CA VAL A 102 21.96 49.78 -25.28
C VAL A 102 22.19 49.15 -26.68
N GLY A 103 21.15 48.45 -27.19
CA GLY A 103 20.93 48.24 -28.63
C GLY A 103 19.50 47.75 -28.97
N VAL A 104 18.74 48.51 -29.78
CA VAL A 104 17.39 48.15 -30.26
C VAL A 104 17.22 48.61 -31.72
N PRO A 105 16.65 47.77 -32.60
CA PRO A 105 15.88 48.22 -33.76
C PRO A 105 14.39 47.84 -33.61
N SER A 106 13.51 48.74 -34.04
CA SER A 106 12.06 48.51 -34.15
C SER A 106 11.61 48.63 -35.62
N ILE A 107 10.39 48.16 -35.95
CA ILE A 107 9.35 48.91 -36.72
C ILE A 107 8.13 48.02 -37.07
N SER A 108 7.07 48.19 -36.25
CA SER A 108 5.69 48.53 -36.64
C SER A 108 4.71 47.56 -37.35
N GLN A 109 3.44 47.78 -37.00
CA GLN A 109 2.18 47.54 -37.75
C GLN A 109 1.68 46.09 -37.91
N ALA A 110 0.37 45.81 -37.99
CA ALA A 110 -0.86 46.50 -37.52
C ALA A 110 -2.10 45.61 -37.86
N ALA A 111 -3.30 46.08 -37.46
CA ALA A 111 -4.60 45.74 -38.05
C ALA A 111 -5.18 44.32 -37.85
N THR A 112 -6.00 44.20 -36.80
CA THR A 112 -7.43 43.81 -36.88
C THR A 112 -7.95 43.10 -38.14
N SER A 113 -8.64 41.97 -37.95
CA SER A 113 -10.07 41.84 -38.33
C SER A 113 -10.68 40.49 -37.93
N SER A 114 -11.93 40.53 -37.47
CA SER A 114 -12.86 39.40 -37.59
C SER A 114 -13.60 39.51 -38.94
N PRO A 115 -14.14 38.40 -39.46
CA PRO A 115 -15.46 38.47 -40.09
C PRO A 115 -16.45 37.47 -39.48
N LEU A 116 -17.73 37.66 -39.85
CA LEU A 116 -18.89 36.96 -39.31
C LEU A 116 -19.43 35.90 -40.30
N LEU A 117 -20.23 34.98 -39.76
CA LEU A 117 -21.48 34.40 -40.30
C LEU A 117 -21.69 34.35 -41.83
N ASN A 118 -21.92 33.14 -42.37
CA ASN A 118 -23.14 32.72 -43.10
C ASN A 118 -22.90 31.38 -43.84
N GLU A 119 -23.89 30.55 -44.23
CA GLU A 119 -25.26 30.27 -43.76
C GLU A 119 -25.77 29.05 -44.58
N HIS A 120 -26.79 28.31 -44.11
CA HIS A 120 -27.41 27.13 -44.76
C HIS A 120 -26.48 25.87 -44.86
N ASP A 121 -26.98 24.64 -44.78
CA ASP A 121 -28.31 24.16 -45.21
C ASP A 121 -29.14 23.40 -44.15
N GLN A 122 -30.43 23.19 -44.45
CA GLN A 122 -31.45 22.67 -43.53
C GLN A 122 -32.11 21.37 -44.04
N VAL A 123 -32.24 20.37 -43.16
CA VAL A 123 -33.33 19.37 -43.25
C VAL A 123 -33.85 19.08 -41.85
N GLU A 124 -35.07 19.52 -41.57
CA GLU A 124 -35.79 19.22 -40.33
C GLU A 124 -36.38 17.81 -40.33
N THR A 125 -36.52 17.20 -39.15
CA THR A 125 -37.86 16.89 -38.61
C THR A 125 -37.80 16.89 -37.09
N THR A 126 -38.89 17.30 -36.45
CA THR A 126 -38.89 17.81 -35.06
C THR A 126 -39.93 17.03 -34.18
N PRO A 127 -40.43 17.52 -33.02
CA PRO A 127 -39.98 16.96 -31.74
C PRO A 127 -41.11 16.54 -30.76
N THR A 128 -40.77 15.86 -29.65
CA THR A 128 -41.65 15.81 -28.45
C THR A 128 -40.88 15.78 -27.13
N THR A 129 -41.21 16.74 -26.27
CA THR A 129 -40.90 16.84 -24.82
C THR A 129 -41.97 17.74 -24.18
N PRO A 130 -42.10 17.81 -22.84
CA PRO A 130 -41.69 16.85 -21.79
C PRO A 130 -42.89 16.43 -20.90
N THR A 131 -42.68 15.52 -19.94
CA THR A 131 -43.54 15.45 -18.75
C THR A 131 -42.74 15.02 -17.52
N SER A 132 -42.92 15.74 -16.42
CA SER A 132 -42.20 15.53 -15.16
C SER A 132 -43.04 14.78 -14.12
N SER A 133 -42.43 13.81 -13.42
CA SER A 133 -42.91 13.34 -12.12
C SER A 133 -41.72 12.98 -11.23
N GLN A 134 -41.48 13.81 -10.20
CA GLN A 134 -40.64 13.45 -9.05
C GLN A 134 -41.39 12.49 -8.11
N THR A 135 -40.72 12.11 -7.01
CA THR A 135 -41.16 11.25 -5.89
C THR A 135 -41.22 9.75 -6.20
N SER A 136 -40.71 8.85 -5.33
CA SER A 136 -39.98 9.04 -4.06
C SER A 136 -39.11 7.82 -3.70
N SER A 137 -37.88 8.05 -3.24
CA SER A 137 -37.23 7.17 -2.26
C SER A 137 -37.85 7.43 -0.86
N PRO A 138 -37.75 6.49 0.11
CA PRO A 138 -36.51 6.44 0.91
C PRO A 138 -36.10 5.06 1.46
N THR A 139 -34.84 4.97 1.92
CA THR A 139 -34.30 4.11 3.02
C THR A 139 -34.67 2.62 3.05
N SER A 140 -33.79 1.67 2.70
CA SER A 140 -32.53 1.28 3.39
C SER A 140 -32.70 0.53 4.73
N ARG A 141 -31.84 -0.48 4.96
CA ARG A 141 -31.34 -0.92 6.29
C ARG A 141 -30.19 -1.94 6.16
N ASN A 142 -29.00 -1.36 6.00
CA ASN A 142 -27.62 -1.67 6.42
C ASN A 142 -27.16 -3.08 6.89
N PRO A 143 -25.84 -3.37 6.79
CA PRO A 143 -25.22 -4.66 7.10
C PRO A 143 -24.34 -4.69 8.36
N THR A 144 -23.86 -5.88 8.72
CA THR A 144 -22.63 -6.17 9.50
C THR A 144 -22.10 -7.57 9.11
N ALA A 145 -20.82 -7.92 9.26
CA ALA A 145 -19.60 -7.13 9.22
C ALA A 145 -18.39 -8.07 8.97
N ALA A 146 -17.50 -7.72 8.04
CA ALA A 146 -16.15 -8.26 7.92
C ALA A 146 -15.24 -7.12 7.44
N VAL A 147 -14.04 -6.98 8.01
CA VAL A 147 -13.17 -5.81 7.77
C VAL A 147 -12.25 -6.06 6.57
N GLY A 148 -12.87 -6.38 5.42
CA GLY A 148 -12.24 -6.20 4.10
C GLY A 148 -12.09 -4.71 3.77
N ALA A 149 -11.83 -4.39 2.50
CA ALA A 149 -11.61 -3.02 1.99
C ALA A 149 -12.54 -1.99 2.66
N PHE A 150 -12.02 -1.30 3.67
CA PHE A 150 -12.82 -0.71 4.75
C PHE A 150 -13.51 0.61 4.35
N VAL A 151 -13.14 1.06 3.15
CA VAL A 151 -13.47 2.33 2.54
C VAL A 151 -14.15 1.99 1.20
N PRO A 152 -15.48 2.18 1.06
CA PRO A 152 -16.18 1.91 -0.20
C PRO A 152 -15.69 2.85 -1.30
N HIS A 153 -15.75 2.45 -2.57
CA HIS A 153 -15.24 3.25 -3.69
C HIS A 153 -15.75 4.72 -3.61
N PRO A 154 -14.89 5.74 -3.79
CA PRO A 154 -15.20 7.13 -3.42
C PRO A 154 -16.47 7.71 -4.07
N ASP A 155 -16.84 7.20 -5.24
CA ASP A 155 -18.02 7.59 -6.02
C ASP A 155 -19.34 6.93 -5.59
N VAL A 156 -19.33 6.01 -4.62
CA VAL A 156 -20.52 5.25 -4.19
C VAL A 156 -21.51 6.18 -3.47
N GLY A 157 -22.47 6.68 -4.24
CA GLY A 157 -23.54 7.56 -3.77
C GLY A 157 -23.30 9.06 -4.00
N VAL A 158 -22.30 9.44 -4.81
CA VAL A 158 -22.12 10.82 -5.29
C VAL A 158 -22.81 11.05 -6.63
N ASP A 159 -23.30 12.25 -6.88
CA ASP A 159 -23.87 12.62 -8.19
C ASP A 159 -22.80 12.95 -9.24
N ASP A 160 -23.23 13.14 -10.49
CA ASP A 160 -22.33 13.39 -11.62
C ASP A 160 -21.58 14.74 -11.51
N VAL A 161 -22.13 15.71 -10.78
CA VAL A 161 -21.47 16.99 -10.49
C VAL A 161 -20.37 16.76 -9.46
N GLN A 162 -20.62 16.05 -8.35
CA GLN A 162 -19.56 15.70 -7.41
C GLN A 162 -18.46 14.85 -8.08
N ARG A 163 -18.82 13.85 -8.89
CA ARG A 163 -17.85 13.02 -9.63
C ARG A 163 -17.00 13.86 -10.59
N SER A 164 -17.61 14.77 -11.33
CA SER A 164 -16.89 15.73 -12.20
C SER A 164 -15.90 16.59 -11.41
N ARG A 165 -16.27 17.04 -10.21
CA ARG A 165 -15.37 17.80 -9.31
C ARG A 165 -14.23 16.93 -8.78
N MET A 166 -14.52 15.71 -8.34
CA MET A 166 -13.52 14.73 -7.87
C MET A 166 -12.48 14.42 -8.94
N LEU A 167 -12.91 14.21 -10.19
CA LEU A 167 -12.02 14.01 -11.33
C LEU A 167 -11.14 15.24 -11.61
N ALA A 168 -11.68 16.46 -11.51
CA ALA A 168 -10.90 17.69 -11.65
C ALA A 168 -9.86 17.86 -10.52
N ILE A 169 -10.23 17.54 -9.28
CA ILE A 169 -9.32 17.58 -8.11
C ILE A 169 -8.23 16.51 -8.24
N ARG A 170 -8.57 15.30 -8.69
CA ARG A 170 -7.60 14.23 -9.01
C ARG A 170 -6.66 14.64 -10.16
N SER A 171 -7.15 15.40 -11.15
CA SER A 171 -6.31 15.95 -12.22
C SER A 171 -5.37 17.06 -11.72
N ALA A 172 -5.78 17.87 -10.73
CA ALA A 172 -4.88 18.81 -10.06
C ALA A 172 -3.80 18.08 -9.23
N MET A 173 -4.17 17.02 -8.52
CA MET A 173 -3.22 16.13 -7.84
C MET A 173 -2.25 15.49 -8.83
N GLN A 174 -2.73 15.01 -9.98
CA GLN A 174 -1.88 14.45 -11.03
C GLN A 174 -0.94 15.52 -11.65
N HIS A 175 -1.39 16.76 -11.82
CA HIS A 175 -0.55 17.86 -12.30
C HIS A 175 0.58 18.19 -11.31
N ALA A 176 0.24 18.37 -10.03
CA ALA A 176 1.22 18.62 -8.96
C ALA A 176 2.18 17.44 -8.80
N TRP A 177 1.65 16.22 -8.78
CA TRP A 177 2.44 15.01 -8.62
C TRP A 177 3.37 14.77 -9.80
N SER A 178 2.91 14.89 -11.06
CA SER A 178 3.78 14.68 -12.22
C SER A 178 4.88 15.74 -12.32
N GLY A 179 4.63 16.99 -11.91
CA GLY A 179 5.68 18.00 -11.80
C GLY A 179 6.73 17.64 -10.74
N TYR A 180 6.29 17.25 -9.54
CA TYR A 180 7.19 16.76 -8.49
C TYR A 180 7.96 15.49 -8.92
N GLU A 181 7.29 14.50 -9.51
CA GLU A 181 7.83 13.21 -9.93
C GLU A 181 8.87 13.33 -11.07
N THR A 182 8.71 14.30 -11.98
CA THR A 182 9.65 14.50 -13.10
C THR A 182 10.81 15.43 -12.76
N HIS A 183 10.66 16.35 -11.80
CA HIS A 183 11.71 17.32 -11.45
C HIS A 183 12.37 17.08 -10.09
N ALA A 184 11.67 16.48 -9.13
CA ALA A 184 12.03 16.52 -7.72
C ALA A 184 11.73 15.22 -6.95
N PHE A 185 11.58 14.07 -7.62
CA PHE A 185 11.35 12.80 -6.94
C PHE A 185 12.46 12.51 -5.89
N GLY A 186 12.06 12.14 -4.67
CA GLY A 186 12.96 11.95 -3.53
C GLY A 186 13.67 13.23 -3.04
N ALA A 187 13.20 14.41 -3.42
CA ALA A 187 13.60 15.70 -2.84
C ALA A 187 12.47 16.24 -1.94
N ASP A 188 12.82 17.07 -0.97
CA ASP A 188 11.84 17.62 -0.02
C ASP A 188 10.75 18.45 -0.70
N GLU A 189 11.12 19.29 -1.67
CA GLU A 189 10.21 20.19 -2.40
C GLU A 189 10.57 20.31 -3.90
N VAL A 190 9.61 20.79 -4.69
CA VAL A 190 9.81 21.24 -6.07
C VAL A 190 9.59 22.76 -6.19
N GLY A 191 10.31 23.40 -7.12
CA GLY A 191 9.95 24.71 -7.66
C GLY A 191 8.82 24.57 -8.69
N PRO A 192 7.57 24.92 -8.39
CA PRO A 192 6.44 24.69 -9.29
C PRO A 192 6.46 25.60 -10.53
N VAL A 193 7.21 26.71 -10.52
CA VAL A 193 7.39 27.62 -11.66
C VAL A 193 8.64 27.25 -12.47
N SER A 194 9.74 26.93 -11.79
CA SER A 194 11.06 26.66 -12.41
C SER A 194 11.28 25.21 -12.83
N GLY A 195 10.74 24.26 -12.07
CA GLY A 195 11.17 22.86 -12.08
C GLY A 195 12.42 22.60 -11.23
N ASP A 196 12.78 23.51 -10.31
CA ASP A 196 13.96 23.37 -9.45
C ASP A 196 13.79 22.25 -8.42
N ARG A 197 14.81 21.39 -8.30
CA ARG A 197 14.87 20.26 -7.35
C ARG A 197 15.44 20.71 -6.00
N LYS A 198 14.60 20.90 -4.99
CA LYS A 198 15.02 21.34 -3.66
C LYS A 198 15.22 20.12 -2.76
N GLN A 199 16.40 19.51 -2.84
CA GLN A 199 16.71 18.26 -2.14
C GLN A 199 16.52 18.36 -0.62
N ASP A 200 17.07 19.41 -0.02
CA ASP A 200 17.34 19.49 1.41
C ASP A 200 16.82 20.84 1.95
N VAL A 201 15.54 20.81 2.34
CA VAL A 201 14.80 21.92 2.96
C VAL A 201 14.39 21.55 4.38
N TRP A 202 14.17 20.27 4.62
CA TRP A 202 13.68 19.65 5.84
C TRP A 202 14.59 18.53 6.36
N GLY A 203 15.78 18.37 5.75
CA GLY A 203 16.75 17.32 6.06
C GLY A 203 16.87 16.25 4.97
N GLY A 204 16.31 16.44 3.77
CA GLY A 204 16.46 15.49 2.66
C GLY A 204 15.71 14.18 2.89
N LEU A 205 14.45 14.29 3.32
CA LEU A 205 13.56 13.18 3.66
C LEU A 205 12.53 12.88 2.56
N GLY A 206 12.37 13.79 1.59
CA GLY A 206 11.37 13.63 0.54
C GLY A 206 9.97 14.03 1.00
N VAL A 207 9.86 15.07 1.84
CA VAL A 207 8.60 15.49 2.49
C VAL A 207 7.40 15.52 1.53
N THR A 208 7.51 16.15 0.36
CA THR A 208 6.40 16.20 -0.63
C THR A 208 5.97 14.83 -1.16
N LEU A 209 6.84 13.81 -1.11
CA LEU A 209 6.51 12.41 -1.43
C LEU A 209 5.78 11.73 -0.27
N VAL A 210 6.35 11.78 0.94
CA VAL A 210 5.85 11.01 2.10
C VAL A 210 4.51 11.58 2.60
N ASP A 211 4.42 12.90 2.70
CA ASP A 211 3.21 13.66 3.06
C ASP A 211 2.06 13.40 2.04
N ALA A 212 2.39 13.12 0.77
CA ALA A 212 1.41 12.82 -0.28
C ALA A 212 0.96 11.34 -0.36
N LEU A 213 1.62 10.39 0.32
CA LEU A 213 1.39 8.94 0.14
C LEU A 213 -0.08 8.52 0.33
N ASP A 214 -0.68 8.99 1.43
CA ASP A 214 -2.06 8.67 1.78
C ASP A 214 -3.06 9.33 0.83
N THR A 215 -2.74 10.53 0.32
CA THR A 215 -3.52 11.25 -0.68
C THR A 215 -3.50 10.51 -2.01
N LEU A 216 -2.32 10.05 -2.43
CA LEU A 216 -2.15 9.22 -3.62
C LEU A 216 -2.96 7.92 -3.47
N TYR A 217 -2.95 7.29 -2.30
CA TYR A 217 -3.77 6.11 -2.03
C TYR A 217 -5.28 6.43 -2.10
N ILE A 218 -5.73 7.48 -1.40
CA ILE A 218 -7.12 7.98 -1.36
C ILE A 218 -7.65 8.34 -2.76
N MET A 219 -6.80 8.86 -3.65
CA MET A 219 -7.19 9.20 -5.03
C MET A 219 -6.94 8.08 -6.06
N GLY A 220 -6.61 6.85 -5.64
CA GLY A 220 -6.36 5.74 -6.55
C GLY A 220 -5.17 5.99 -7.48
N MET A 221 -4.10 6.57 -6.94
CA MET A 221 -2.85 6.99 -7.59
C MET A 221 -1.62 6.35 -6.90
N ALA A 222 -1.81 5.23 -6.20
CA ALA A 222 -0.75 4.54 -5.44
C ALA A 222 0.54 4.34 -6.28
N ARG A 223 1.63 4.90 -5.73
CA ARG A 223 2.99 5.06 -6.29
C ARG A 223 3.97 5.21 -5.12
N ALA A 224 5.27 5.31 -5.39
CA ALA A 224 6.35 5.65 -4.45
C ALA A 224 6.58 4.72 -3.23
N ARG A 225 5.73 3.70 -3.01
CA ARG A 225 5.91 2.64 -1.99
C ARG A 225 7.33 2.07 -1.98
N ASP A 226 7.88 1.74 -3.14
CA ASP A 226 9.22 1.15 -3.24
C ASP A 226 10.35 2.15 -2.98
N TRP A 227 10.11 3.46 -3.22
CA TRP A 227 11.05 4.51 -2.80
C TRP A 227 11.10 4.61 -1.26
N VAL A 228 9.96 4.49 -0.59
CA VAL A 228 9.90 4.47 0.88
C VAL A 228 10.53 3.20 1.48
N GLU A 229 10.39 2.04 0.82
CA GLU A 229 11.08 0.83 1.27
C GLU A 229 12.59 0.90 1.04
N MET A 230 13.05 1.35 -0.14
CA MET A 230 14.45 1.20 -0.57
C MET A 230 15.32 2.46 -0.40
N GLU A 231 14.78 3.65 -0.67
CA GLU A 231 15.56 4.89 -0.86
C GLU A 231 15.42 5.90 0.30
N LEU A 232 14.35 5.81 1.11
CA LEU A 232 14.18 6.64 2.30
C LEU A 232 15.22 6.26 3.36
N ASP A 233 16.32 7.00 3.41
CA ASP A 233 17.35 6.92 4.45
C ASP A 233 17.11 8.01 5.51
N PHE A 234 17.26 7.64 6.79
CA PHE A 234 17.28 8.60 7.91
C PHE A 234 18.69 8.78 8.49
N THR A 235 19.69 8.00 8.05
CA THR A 235 20.99 7.95 8.71
C THR A 235 21.80 9.23 8.54
N HIS A 236 21.53 10.06 7.52
CA HIS A 236 22.26 11.32 7.29
C HIS A 236 21.85 12.47 8.21
N LEU A 237 20.67 12.41 8.84
CA LEU A 237 20.09 13.52 9.58
C LEU A 237 21.04 14.15 10.62
N GLY A 238 21.42 15.41 10.38
CA GLY A 238 22.25 16.20 11.28
C GLY A 238 23.76 15.89 11.21
N LYS A 239 24.24 15.09 10.24
CA LYS A 239 25.69 14.83 10.03
C LYS A 239 26.41 16.08 9.52
N ASP A 240 25.77 16.83 8.61
CA ASP A 240 26.01 18.23 8.24
C ASP A 240 26.27 19.12 9.47
N GLY A 241 25.37 19.02 10.44
CA GLY A 241 25.40 19.70 11.71
C GLY A 241 24.12 20.46 12.06
N ASP A 242 23.11 20.46 11.20
CA ASP A 242 21.87 21.21 11.35
C ASP A 242 20.83 20.46 12.20
N ASN A 243 19.68 21.08 12.47
CA ASN A 243 18.60 20.50 13.29
C ASN A 243 17.36 20.27 12.42
N ILE A 244 16.65 19.17 12.67
CA ILE A 244 15.28 18.97 12.17
C ILE A 244 14.25 19.54 13.14
N SER A 245 13.10 19.95 12.59
CA SER A 245 11.92 20.35 13.36
C SER A 245 11.15 19.10 13.82
N VAL A 246 11.14 18.83 15.12
CA VAL A 246 10.51 17.62 15.68
C VAL A 246 8.99 17.63 15.49
N PHE A 247 8.37 18.82 15.48
CA PHE A 247 6.95 19.00 15.20
C PHE A 247 6.63 18.61 13.75
N GLU A 248 7.24 19.28 12.78
CA GLU A 248 6.97 19.11 11.34
C GLU A 248 7.24 17.66 10.87
N ILE A 249 8.35 17.06 11.28
CA ILE A 249 8.70 15.68 10.90
C ILE A 249 7.77 14.66 11.58
N THR A 250 7.21 14.96 12.76
CA THR A 250 6.22 14.05 13.36
C THR A 250 4.88 14.13 12.61
N ILE A 251 4.38 15.34 12.35
CA ILE A 251 3.05 15.49 11.75
C ILE A 251 3.02 15.13 10.26
N ARG A 252 4.11 15.38 9.50
CA ARG A 252 4.25 15.07 8.05
C ARG A 252 4.77 13.65 7.79
N GLU A 253 6.02 13.39 8.17
CA GLU A 253 6.71 12.13 7.82
C GLU A 253 6.14 10.95 8.59
N LEU A 254 6.13 11.03 9.93
CA LEU A 254 5.59 9.95 10.75
C LEU A 254 4.06 9.81 10.55
N GLY A 255 3.35 10.93 10.36
CA GLY A 255 1.93 10.93 10.02
C GLY A 255 1.62 10.25 8.69
N GLY A 256 2.29 10.66 7.60
CA GLY A 256 2.13 10.11 6.26
C GLY A 256 2.44 8.61 6.21
N LEU A 257 3.53 8.18 6.85
CA LEU A 257 3.89 6.76 6.96
C LEU A 257 2.83 5.95 7.76
N LEU A 258 2.36 6.46 8.91
CA LEU A 258 1.35 5.77 9.70
C LEU A 258 -0.01 5.69 9.00
N SER A 259 -0.40 6.71 8.22
CA SER A 259 -1.64 6.66 7.45
C SER A 259 -1.52 5.82 6.18
N ALA A 260 -0.38 5.85 5.50
CA ALA A 260 -0.09 4.94 4.40
C ALA A 260 -0.20 3.47 4.85
N TYR A 261 0.35 3.12 6.02
CA TYR A 261 0.13 1.81 6.65
C TYR A 261 -1.36 1.57 6.97
N ASP A 262 -2.05 2.51 7.63
CA ASP A 262 -3.45 2.32 8.01
C ASP A 262 -4.40 2.17 6.81
N LEU A 263 -4.11 2.79 5.67
CA LEU A 263 -4.93 2.69 4.47
C LEU A 263 -4.62 1.44 3.63
N SER A 264 -3.35 1.03 3.54
CA SER A 264 -2.90 -0.08 2.68
C SER A 264 -2.71 -1.43 3.39
N GLY A 265 -2.26 -1.42 4.65
CA GLY A 265 -1.76 -2.60 5.35
C GLY A 265 -0.32 -3.01 4.99
N ASP A 266 0.41 -2.23 4.19
CA ASP A 266 1.79 -2.54 3.77
C ASP A 266 2.81 -2.25 4.88
N ASP A 267 3.53 -3.29 5.30
CA ASP A 267 4.42 -3.27 6.45
C ASP A 267 5.66 -2.37 6.28
N ALA A 268 6.03 -2.01 5.03
CA ALA A 268 7.16 -1.11 4.77
C ALA A 268 6.93 0.28 5.38
N PHE A 269 5.72 0.82 5.27
CA PHE A 269 5.37 2.10 5.89
C PHE A 269 5.43 2.01 7.42
N ARG A 270 4.97 0.89 8.01
CA ARG A 270 5.07 0.65 9.46
C ARG A 270 6.53 0.54 9.92
N ALA A 271 7.39 -0.12 9.14
CA ALA A 271 8.81 -0.27 9.45
C ALA A 271 9.52 1.09 9.49
N ARG A 272 9.35 1.93 8.46
CA ARG A 272 9.91 3.28 8.41
C ARG A 272 9.34 4.20 9.50
N ALA A 273 8.05 4.09 9.82
CA ALA A 273 7.44 4.82 10.94
C ALA A 273 8.08 4.47 12.30
N VAL A 274 8.39 3.20 12.54
CA VAL A 274 9.09 2.76 13.77
C VAL A 274 10.53 3.26 13.80
N GLU A 275 11.26 3.17 12.67
CA GLU A 275 12.63 3.66 12.55
C GLU A 275 12.72 5.17 12.84
N LEU A 276 11.86 5.98 12.21
CA LEU A 276 11.78 7.41 12.44
C LEU A 276 11.37 7.75 13.88
N GLY A 277 10.41 7.02 14.45
CA GLY A 277 9.99 7.19 15.84
C GLY A 277 11.11 6.91 16.85
N ASP A 278 11.88 5.84 16.67
CA ASP A 278 13.04 5.52 17.50
C ASP A 278 14.15 6.57 17.39
N LEU A 279 14.35 7.15 16.20
CA LEU A 279 15.29 8.26 15.99
C LEU A 279 14.84 9.57 16.65
N LEU A 280 13.53 9.85 16.70
CA LEU A 280 12.97 11.06 17.32
C LEU A 280 12.80 10.97 18.85
N LEU A 281 12.66 9.76 19.43
CA LEU A 281 12.49 9.54 20.88
C LEU A 281 13.46 10.33 21.79
N PRO A 282 14.77 10.49 21.47
CA PRO A 282 15.70 11.25 22.31
C PRO A 282 15.41 12.76 22.38
N ALA A 283 14.61 13.32 21.47
CA ALA A 283 14.15 14.71 21.55
C ALA A 283 13.25 14.95 22.79
N PHE A 284 12.53 13.93 23.25
CA PHE A 284 11.60 14.02 24.38
C PHE A 284 12.34 14.03 25.74
N ALA A 285 11.90 14.85 26.68
CA ALA A 285 12.33 14.86 28.09
C ALA A 285 11.37 15.70 28.95
N ASN A 286 11.30 15.42 30.26
CA ASN A 286 10.61 16.28 31.24
C ASN A 286 9.11 16.57 30.95
N GLY A 287 8.42 15.69 30.21
CA GLY A 287 7.02 15.86 29.81
C GLY A 287 6.81 16.74 28.57
N ILE A 288 7.88 17.07 27.83
CA ILE A 288 7.86 17.84 26.59
C ILE A 288 8.79 17.19 25.54
N PHE A 289 8.80 17.73 24.32
CA PHE A 289 9.93 17.61 23.40
C PHE A 289 10.62 18.96 23.20
N TYR A 290 11.80 18.92 22.60
CA TYR A 290 12.55 20.10 22.18
C TYR A 290 12.37 20.27 20.68
N THR A 291 11.92 21.45 20.25
CA THR A 291 11.41 21.65 18.89
C THR A 291 12.47 21.57 17.80
N GLN A 292 13.75 21.78 18.15
CA GLN A 292 14.90 21.63 17.27
C GLN A 292 15.83 20.52 17.78
N PHE A 293 16.12 19.53 16.93
CA PHE A 293 16.92 18.36 17.29
C PHE A 293 17.90 17.96 16.19
N ASN A 294 19.17 17.72 16.55
CA ASN A 294 20.14 17.10 15.66
C ASN A 294 20.29 15.62 16.03
N VAL A 295 19.85 14.73 15.13
CA VAL A 295 19.78 13.28 15.36
C VAL A 295 21.19 12.68 15.57
N PHE A 296 22.18 13.08 14.76
CA PHE A 296 23.55 12.57 14.85
C PHE A 296 24.30 12.97 16.14
N LYS A 297 24.22 14.25 16.53
CA LYS A 297 24.89 14.83 17.71
C LYS A 297 24.11 14.61 19.01
N GLN A 298 22.83 14.23 18.91
CA GLN A 298 21.88 14.14 20.02
C GLN A 298 21.69 15.46 20.79
N THR A 299 22.00 16.60 20.16
CA THR A 299 21.81 17.94 20.74
C THR A 299 20.40 18.44 20.45
N LYS A 300 19.74 18.99 21.47
CA LYS A 300 18.36 19.48 21.37
C LYS A 300 18.16 20.84 22.03
N THR A 301 17.33 21.68 21.43
CA THR A 301 17.01 23.04 21.86
C THR A 301 15.58 23.41 21.50
N MET A 302 15.02 24.43 22.15
CA MET A 302 13.87 25.12 21.59
C MET A 302 14.30 26.07 20.46
N ASN A 303 13.35 26.38 19.58
CA ASN A 303 13.45 27.45 18.58
C ASN A 303 13.95 28.78 19.20
N GLY A 304 15.05 29.32 18.69
CA GLY A 304 15.62 30.57 19.22
C GLY A 304 14.70 31.79 19.05
N TRP A 305 13.84 31.78 18.01
CA TRP A 305 12.93 32.90 17.70
C TRP A 305 11.76 33.03 18.70
N THR A 306 11.38 31.97 19.41
CA THR A 306 10.36 32.02 20.48
C THR A 306 10.89 32.62 21.79
N GLY A 307 12.21 32.88 21.84
CA GLY A 307 12.97 33.13 23.07
C GLY A 307 13.39 31.84 23.79
N TYR A 308 13.56 30.73 23.07
CA TYR A 308 13.81 29.38 23.61
C TYR A 308 12.68 28.83 24.49
N ARG A 309 11.47 29.34 24.32
CA ARG A 309 10.25 28.86 24.99
C ARG A 309 9.56 27.81 24.13
N GLY A 310 8.88 26.86 24.77
CA GLY A 310 7.99 25.94 24.07
C GLY A 310 6.73 26.69 23.60
N LEU A 311 6.10 26.18 22.55
CA LEU A 311 4.80 26.67 22.07
C LEU A 311 3.70 25.66 22.42
N LEU A 312 2.48 26.15 22.66
CA LEU A 312 1.33 25.33 23.03
C LEU A 312 0.93 24.40 21.88
N ALA A 313 0.87 24.91 20.64
CA ALA A 313 0.63 24.11 19.45
C ALA A 313 1.67 22.97 19.32
N ASP A 314 2.96 23.31 19.27
CA ASP A 314 4.06 22.33 19.18
C ASP A 314 3.89 21.20 20.22
N LEU A 315 3.88 21.55 21.51
CA LEU A 315 3.87 20.58 22.62
C LEU A 315 2.58 19.78 22.73
N GLY A 316 1.47 20.36 22.29
CA GLY A 316 0.12 19.78 22.37
C GLY A 316 -0.28 18.85 21.22
N THR A 317 0.59 18.65 20.22
CA THR A 317 0.19 18.15 18.91
C THR A 317 1.17 17.11 18.33
N LEU A 318 1.51 16.08 19.10
CA LEU A 318 2.21 14.87 18.61
C LEU A 318 1.55 13.56 19.11
N GLN A 319 0.44 13.67 19.85
CA GLN A 319 -0.10 12.57 20.64
C GLN A 319 -0.90 11.56 19.82
N LEU A 320 -1.39 11.92 18.62
CA LEU A 320 -2.05 10.96 17.72
C LEU A 320 -1.04 10.00 17.10
N GLU A 321 0.03 10.57 16.55
CA GLU A 321 1.12 9.91 15.84
C GLU A 321 1.84 8.96 16.79
N LEU A 322 2.20 9.45 17.99
CA LEU A 322 2.91 8.66 18.99
C LEU A 322 2.02 7.57 19.61
N ARG A 323 0.73 7.81 19.83
CA ARG A 323 -0.22 6.76 20.25
C ARG A 323 -0.39 5.71 19.16
N ARG A 324 -0.62 6.11 17.90
CA ARG A 324 -0.76 5.20 16.77
C ARG A 324 0.52 4.38 16.57
N LEU A 325 1.69 5.00 16.68
CA LEU A 325 2.97 4.30 16.59
C LEU A 325 3.13 3.25 17.70
N SER A 326 2.77 3.56 18.94
CA SER A 326 2.73 2.57 20.02
C SER A 326 1.76 1.41 19.74
N ASP A 327 0.56 1.70 19.22
CA ASP A 327 -0.45 0.68 18.91
C ASP A 327 -0.04 -0.25 17.75
N VAL A 328 0.72 0.23 16.76
CA VAL A 328 1.19 -0.60 15.61
C VAL A 328 2.52 -1.31 15.86
N SER A 329 3.39 -0.75 16.71
CA SER A 329 4.69 -1.35 17.08
C SER A 329 4.61 -2.30 18.27
N GLY A 330 3.59 -2.14 19.13
CA GLY A 330 3.52 -2.78 20.44
C GLY A 330 4.48 -2.19 21.50
N ASN A 331 5.20 -1.11 21.18
CA ASN A 331 6.13 -0.44 22.08
C ASN A 331 5.43 0.78 22.74
N PRO A 332 5.07 0.73 24.04
CA PRO A 332 4.28 1.79 24.68
C PRO A 332 5.03 3.12 24.87
N ILE A 333 6.36 3.14 24.68
CA ILE A 333 7.17 4.31 25.02
C ILE A 333 6.80 5.56 24.20
N TYR A 334 6.34 5.42 22.95
CA TYR A 334 5.97 6.58 22.12
C TYR A 334 4.75 7.30 22.72
N ALA A 335 3.66 6.55 23.00
CA ALA A 335 2.50 7.07 23.72
C ALA A 335 2.88 7.67 25.07
N GLU A 336 3.73 7.00 25.86
CA GLU A 336 4.25 7.53 27.13
C GLU A 336 5.04 8.84 26.98
N ARG A 337 5.70 9.10 25.83
CA ARG A 337 6.37 10.38 25.56
C ARG A 337 5.40 11.48 25.16
N GLY A 338 4.42 11.18 24.31
CA GLY A 338 3.42 12.16 23.88
C GLY A 338 2.47 12.58 25.01
N ASP A 339 1.91 11.60 25.72
CA ASP A 339 0.88 11.82 26.75
C ASP A 339 1.43 12.56 27.99
N ALA A 340 2.75 12.53 28.22
CA ALA A 340 3.37 13.18 29.38
C ALA A 340 3.21 14.72 29.40
N PHE A 341 2.80 15.34 28.29
CA PHE A 341 2.40 16.75 28.29
C PHE A 341 1.01 16.97 28.93
N TYR A 342 0.11 15.98 28.87
CA TYR A 342 -1.21 16.09 29.50
C TYR A 342 -1.13 16.16 31.04
N ASP A 343 -0.14 15.51 31.67
CA ASP A 343 0.15 15.68 33.10
C ASP A 343 0.49 17.14 33.45
N ILE A 344 1.16 17.86 32.54
CA ILE A 344 1.48 19.28 32.71
C ILE A 344 0.22 20.13 32.53
N VAL A 345 -0.56 19.88 31.48
CA VAL A 345 -1.83 20.58 31.19
C VAL A 345 -2.83 20.44 32.35
N GLN A 346 -2.98 19.23 32.91
CA GLN A 346 -3.83 18.98 34.09
C GLN A 346 -3.31 19.66 35.36
N ARG A 347 -1.99 19.68 35.57
CA ARG A 347 -1.35 20.24 36.79
C ARG A 347 -1.43 21.76 36.83
N GLU A 348 -1.16 22.42 35.71
CA GLU A 348 -1.17 23.88 35.61
C GLU A 348 -2.60 24.44 35.54
N GLY A 349 -3.47 23.76 34.78
CA GLY A 349 -4.82 24.23 34.47
C GLY A 349 -4.84 25.39 33.48
N SER A 350 -6.04 25.75 33.03
CA SER A 350 -6.25 26.85 32.09
C SER A 350 -6.09 28.22 32.76
N TYR A 351 -5.64 29.22 31.99
CA TYR A 351 -5.44 30.59 32.45
C TYR A 351 -6.74 31.15 33.05
N GLU A 352 -6.70 31.55 34.33
CA GLU A 352 -7.85 32.06 35.09
C GLU A 352 -9.12 31.16 35.02
N HIS A 353 -8.94 29.85 34.87
CA HIS A 353 -10.02 28.86 34.68
C HIS A 353 -10.90 29.09 33.44
N THR A 354 -10.38 29.75 32.40
CA THR A 354 -11.13 30.06 31.17
C THR A 354 -11.26 28.90 30.18
N GLY A 355 -10.64 27.75 30.44
CA GLY A 355 -10.48 26.65 29.47
C GLY A 355 -9.36 26.88 28.43
N LEU A 356 -8.78 28.09 28.39
CA LEU A 356 -7.74 28.47 27.43
C LEU A 356 -6.36 28.53 28.09
N PHE A 357 -5.31 28.29 27.30
CA PHE A 357 -3.93 28.21 27.77
C PHE A 357 -3.04 29.28 27.11
N PRO A 358 -2.02 29.81 27.81
CA PRO A 358 -1.00 30.68 27.19
C PRO A 358 -0.20 29.93 26.14
N VAL A 359 0.08 30.56 24.99
CA VAL A 359 0.84 29.88 23.92
C VAL A 359 2.31 29.65 24.26
N HIS A 360 2.88 30.35 25.22
CA HIS A 360 4.28 30.19 25.61
C HIS A 360 4.42 29.32 26.87
N PHE A 361 5.32 28.33 26.80
CA PHE A 361 5.69 27.45 27.89
C PHE A 361 7.15 27.67 28.30
N GLU A 362 7.39 27.97 29.57
CA GLU A 362 8.70 28.27 30.13
C GLU A 362 9.42 26.96 30.50
N VAL A 363 10.36 26.52 29.66
CA VAL A 363 10.99 25.19 29.75
C VAL A 363 11.81 24.99 31.04
N GLU A 364 12.45 26.04 31.56
CA GLU A 364 13.30 25.93 32.76
C GLU A 364 12.50 25.74 34.06
N SER A 365 11.32 26.36 34.18
CA SER A 365 10.41 26.16 35.31
C SER A 365 9.40 25.03 35.06
N GLY A 366 9.17 24.67 33.80
CA GLY A 366 8.19 23.68 33.38
C GLY A 366 6.74 24.16 33.50
N THR A 367 6.49 25.47 33.34
CA THR A 367 5.19 26.14 33.62
C THR A 367 4.71 27.00 32.45
N PHE A 368 3.41 27.25 32.34
CA PHE A 368 2.90 28.20 31.35
C PHE A 368 3.27 29.66 31.67
N SER A 369 3.52 30.45 30.63
CA SER A 369 3.95 31.84 30.77
C SER A 369 2.74 32.76 30.99
N MET A 370 2.48 33.08 32.27
CA MET A 370 1.32 33.87 32.71
C MET A 370 1.45 35.38 32.41
N THR A 371 2.57 35.84 31.86
CA THR A 371 2.81 37.26 31.51
C THR A 371 3.66 37.40 30.25
N ASN A 372 3.51 38.50 29.51
CA ASN A 372 4.22 38.73 28.23
C ASN A 372 3.99 37.57 27.23
N SER A 373 2.74 37.11 27.20
CA SER A 373 2.28 35.99 26.40
C SER A 373 0.92 36.32 25.80
N LEU A 374 0.38 35.43 24.98
CA LEU A 374 -0.94 35.56 24.37
C LEU A 374 -1.72 34.26 24.48
N ILE A 375 -3.03 34.37 24.34
CA ILE A 375 -3.97 33.25 24.20
C ILE A 375 -4.65 33.43 22.85
N THR A 376 -4.60 32.39 22.02
CA THR A 376 -5.23 32.34 20.70
C THR A 376 -5.56 30.90 20.34
N ILE A 377 -6.42 30.72 19.34
CA ILE A 377 -6.66 29.44 18.63
C ILE A 377 -6.13 29.53 17.19
N GLY A 378 -5.36 30.57 16.86
CA GLY A 378 -4.55 30.63 15.64
C GLY A 378 -3.14 30.15 15.92
N ALA A 379 -2.21 30.61 15.08
CA ALA A 379 -0.79 30.27 15.17
C ALA A 379 -0.26 30.28 16.62
N LEU A 380 0.63 29.33 16.94
CA LEU A 380 1.23 29.08 18.25
C LEU A 380 0.32 28.37 19.29
N GLY A 381 -0.99 28.25 19.06
CA GLY A 381 -1.92 27.62 20.02
C GLY A 381 -3.03 26.76 19.42
N ASP A 382 -3.35 26.94 18.14
CA ASP A 382 -4.30 26.18 17.31
C ASP A 382 -4.41 24.67 17.61
N SER A 383 -3.45 23.88 17.15
CA SER A 383 -3.62 22.43 16.98
C SER A 383 -3.67 21.62 18.29
N PHE A 384 -3.20 22.19 19.40
CA PHE A 384 -3.39 21.64 20.75
C PHE A 384 -4.87 21.43 21.08
N TYR A 385 -5.70 22.45 20.85
CA TYR A 385 -7.14 22.38 21.13
C TYR A 385 -7.84 21.34 20.25
N GLU A 386 -7.30 21.15 19.05
CA GLU A 386 -7.75 20.13 18.12
C GLU A 386 -7.41 18.72 18.62
N TYR A 387 -6.19 18.51 19.12
CA TYR A 387 -5.72 17.20 19.58
C TYR A 387 -6.39 16.75 20.89
N LEU A 388 -6.83 17.67 21.75
CA LEU A 388 -7.75 17.34 22.85
C LEU A 388 -8.99 16.57 22.35
N LEU A 389 -9.57 17.00 21.21
CA LEU A 389 -10.69 16.30 20.59
C LEU A 389 -10.24 15.07 19.80
N LYS A 390 -9.27 15.21 18.89
CA LYS A 390 -8.85 14.15 17.98
C LYS A 390 -8.30 12.93 18.73
N VAL A 391 -7.54 13.11 19.82
CA VAL A 391 -6.99 12.00 20.63
C VAL A 391 -8.08 11.29 21.46
N TRP A 392 -9.08 12.03 21.96
CA TRP A 392 -10.27 11.45 22.58
C TRP A 392 -11.03 10.54 21.62
N LEU A 393 -11.23 10.99 20.37
CA LEU A 393 -11.88 10.22 19.30
C LEU A 393 -11.02 9.01 18.87
N TYR A 394 -9.71 9.20 18.67
CA TYR A 394 -8.74 8.14 18.33
C TYR A 394 -8.86 6.94 19.28
N SER A 395 -8.86 7.22 20.59
CA SER A 395 -8.83 6.19 21.62
C SER A 395 -10.06 5.27 21.63
N GLY A 396 -11.14 5.66 20.95
CA GLY A 396 -12.45 5.02 21.08
C GLY A 396 -13.20 5.45 22.33
N GLN A 397 -13.00 6.69 22.79
CA GLN A 397 -13.72 7.30 23.92
C GLN A 397 -13.55 6.55 25.26
N ARG A 398 -12.34 6.03 25.52
CA ARG A 398 -12.06 5.24 26.74
C ARG A 398 -12.14 6.13 27.98
N GLN A 399 -12.68 5.59 29.08
CA GLN A 399 -12.88 6.33 30.33
C GLN A 399 -11.59 6.96 30.92
N SER A 400 -10.41 6.39 30.62
CA SER A 400 -9.10 6.94 30.96
C SER A 400 -8.76 8.26 30.26
N ASP A 401 -9.28 8.44 29.05
CA ASP A 401 -9.02 9.58 28.16
C ASP A 401 -10.10 10.68 28.30
N ALA A 402 -11.11 10.48 29.15
CA ALA A 402 -12.29 11.37 29.26
C ALA A 402 -11.96 12.81 29.63
N PHE A 403 -10.88 13.04 30.38
CA PHE A 403 -10.40 14.39 30.71
C PHE A 403 -10.05 15.22 29.47
N LEU A 404 -9.66 14.60 28.36
CA LEU A 404 -9.40 15.30 27.10
C LEU A 404 -10.69 15.90 26.52
N ARG A 405 -11.82 15.21 26.68
CA ARG A 405 -13.13 15.74 26.28
C ARG A 405 -13.58 16.87 27.20
N ASP A 406 -13.31 16.77 28.49
CA ASP A 406 -13.62 17.84 29.44
C ASP A 406 -12.79 19.09 29.15
N LEU A 407 -11.47 18.96 28.95
CA LEU A 407 -10.59 20.06 28.51
C LEU A 407 -11.04 20.67 27.19
N TYR A 408 -11.48 19.86 26.21
CA TYR A 408 -12.05 20.36 24.95
C TYR A 408 -13.36 21.15 25.18
N ASN A 409 -14.27 20.65 26.02
CA ASN A 409 -15.54 21.34 26.33
C ASN A 409 -15.26 22.69 27.00
N ASP A 410 -14.35 22.72 27.99
CA ASP A 410 -13.92 23.93 28.68
C ASP A 410 -13.26 24.93 27.71
N ALA A 411 -12.37 24.45 26.83
CA ALA A 411 -11.74 25.27 25.81
C ALA A 411 -12.76 25.89 24.85
N VAL A 412 -13.76 25.14 24.37
CA VAL A 412 -14.82 25.69 23.50
C VAL A 412 -15.68 26.73 24.22
N GLN A 413 -15.96 26.54 25.52
CA GLN A 413 -16.60 27.59 26.34
C GLN A 413 -15.70 28.83 26.48
N GLY A 414 -14.39 28.65 26.62
CA GLY A 414 -13.39 29.71 26.60
C GLY A 414 -13.35 30.48 25.27
N ILE A 415 -13.40 29.77 24.14
CA ILE A 415 -13.48 30.37 22.80
C ILE A 415 -14.72 31.26 22.70
N GLU A 416 -15.90 30.76 23.08
CA GLU A 416 -17.15 31.52 23.01
C GLU A 416 -17.15 32.76 23.91
N THR A 417 -16.65 32.63 25.15
CA THR A 417 -16.72 33.71 26.15
C THR A 417 -15.60 34.74 25.98
N SER A 418 -14.36 34.29 25.79
CA SER A 418 -13.18 35.15 25.76
C SER A 418 -12.74 35.58 24.37
N LEU A 419 -12.95 34.78 23.31
CA LEU A 419 -12.36 35.03 21.98
C LEU A 419 -13.39 35.32 20.87
N LEU A 420 -14.62 34.84 20.96
CA LEU A 420 -15.63 35.05 19.92
C LEU A 420 -16.11 36.50 19.89
N ARG A 421 -16.07 37.11 18.70
CA ARG A 421 -16.53 38.48 18.44
C ARG A 421 -17.42 38.52 17.21
N TYR A 422 -18.18 39.61 17.10
CA TYR A 422 -19.07 39.87 15.97
C TYR A 422 -18.79 41.27 15.41
N SER A 423 -18.31 41.34 14.17
CA SER A 423 -18.14 42.61 13.46
C SER A 423 -19.45 43.03 12.81
N LYS A 424 -20.17 43.94 13.49
CA LYS A 424 -21.45 44.47 13.00
C LYS A 424 -21.38 45.13 11.60
N PRO A 425 -20.30 45.84 11.21
CA PRO A 425 -20.17 46.37 9.84
C PRO A 425 -20.05 45.28 8.76
N ASP A 426 -19.61 44.08 9.12
CA ASP A 426 -19.26 43.01 8.17
C ASP A 426 -20.27 41.85 8.13
N ASP A 427 -21.20 41.79 9.10
CA ASP A 427 -22.08 40.63 9.34
C ASP A 427 -21.28 39.32 9.49
N ALA A 428 -20.17 39.39 10.23
CA ALA A 428 -19.18 38.33 10.37
C ALA A 428 -18.85 38.06 11.85
N TYR A 429 -18.74 36.78 12.19
CA TYR A 429 -18.19 36.32 13.49
C TYR A 429 -16.73 35.94 13.31
N TYR A 430 -15.86 36.38 14.21
CA TYR A 430 -14.42 36.09 14.16
C TYR A 430 -13.90 35.74 15.56
N LEU A 431 -12.71 35.14 15.63
CA LEU A 431 -12.01 34.87 16.88
C LEU A 431 -10.84 35.85 17.03
N GLN A 432 -10.80 36.60 18.14
CA GLN A 432 -9.65 37.46 18.47
C GLN A 432 -8.57 36.69 19.22
N GLU A 433 -7.30 37.04 18.98
CA GLU A 433 -6.20 36.77 19.92
C GLU A 433 -6.26 37.77 21.11
N VAL A 434 -5.77 37.37 22.28
CA VAL A 434 -5.71 38.22 23.49
C VAL A 434 -4.34 38.17 24.17
N THR A 435 -3.80 39.32 24.57
CA THR A 435 -2.52 39.42 25.28
C THR A 435 -2.70 39.34 26.81
N ILE A 436 -1.80 38.64 27.49
CA ILE A 436 -1.79 38.50 28.96
C ILE A 436 -0.50 39.05 29.62
N PRO A 437 -0.59 39.66 30.82
CA PRO A 437 -1.80 39.81 31.64
C PRO A 437 -2.67 40.99 31.17
N GLY A 438 -3.99 40.84 31.21
CA GLY A 438 -4.94 41.93 30.95
C GLY A 438 -5.99 41.69 29.86
N PHE A 439 -5.98 40.56 29.16
CA PHE A 439 -7.02 40.15 28.18
C PHE A 439 -7.29 41.16 27.04
N SER A 440 -6.32 42.01 26.70
CA SER A 440 -6.46 42.98 25.61
C SER A 440 -6.52 42.26 24.26
N GLY A 441 -7.63 42.41 23.55
CA GLY A 441 -7.89 41.69 22.30
C GLY A 441 -7.50 42.45 21.05
N GLN A 442 -7.00 41.74 20.03
CA GLN A 442 -6.80 42.29 18.68
C GLN A 442 -7.91 41.81 17.73
N PRO A 443 -8.52 42.69 16.92
CA PRO A 443 -9.55 42.30 15.96
C PRO A 443 -8.94 41.71 14.68
N LYS A 444 -8.04 40.74 14.86
CA LYS A 444 -7.25 40.03 13.84
C LYS A 444 -7.81 38.63 13.66
N GLN A 445 -7.87 38.13 12.42
CA GLN A 445 -8.08 36.71 12.14
C GLN A 445 -7.10 36.26 11.06
N ASP A 446 -6.33 35.23 11.39
CA ASP A 446 -5.43 34.51 10.48
C ASP A 446 -6.22 33.44 9.70
N HIS A 447 -5.73 33.05 8.53
CA HIS A 447 -6.35 31.96 7.75
C HIS A 447 -6.36 30.63 8.52
N LEU A 448 -5.31 30.35 9.31
CA LEU A 448 -5.19 29.20 10.22
C LEU A 448 -6.42 29.00 11.12
N LEU A 449 -7.03 30.09 11.63
CA LEU A 449 -8.23 30.01 12.50
C LEU A 449 -9.45 29.35 11.82
N CYS A 450 -9.37 29.09 10.52
CA CYS A 450 -10.39 28.40 9.77
C CYS A 450 -10.42 26.87 9.94
N PHE A 451 -9.57 26.24 10.76
CA PHE A 451 -9.79 24.83 11.20
C PHE A 451 -10.91 24.73 12.27
N VAL A 452 -11.11 25.79 13.06
CA VAL A 452 -12.01 25.79 14.23
C VAL A 452 -13.48 25.43 13.89
N PRO A 453 -14.09 25.87 12.77
CA PRO A 453 -15.43 25.39 12.37
C PRO A 453 -15.51 23.87 12.19
N GLY A 454 -14.46 23.25 11.63
CA GLY A 454 -14.33 21.82 11.43
C GLY A 454 -14.17 21.07 12.74
N MET A 455 -13.24 21.51 13.60
CA MET A 455 -13.08 20.99 14.97
C MET A 455 -14.41 21.04 15.74
N LEU A 456 -15.11 22.18 15.74
CA LEU A 456 -16.39 22.35 16.41
C LEU A 456 -17.46 21.40 15.87
N ALA A 457 -17.53 21.22 14.54
CA ALA A 457 -18.47 20.30 13.90
C ALA A 457 -18.15 18.83 14.23
N LEU A 458 -16.89 18.41 14.05
CA LEU A 458 -16.37 17.09 14.42
C LEU A 458 -16.70 16.77 15.89
N GLY A 459 -16.50 17.74 16.77
CA GLY A 459 -16.76 17.62 18.21
C GLY A 459 -18.22 17.37 18.58
N THR A 460 -19.16 17.54 17.65
CA THR A 460 -20.58 17.21 17.88
C THR A 460 -20.97 15.77 17.54
N LEU A 461 -20.15 15.02 16.79
CA LEU A 461 -20.50 13.65 16.36
C LEU A 461 -20.69 12.67 17.53
N THR A 462 -20.01 12.91 18.66
CA THR A 462 -20.06 12.04 19.84
C THR A 462 -20.60 12.76 21.08
N ASP A 463 -21.20 13.94 20.94
CA ASP A 463 -21.73 14.69 22.08
C ASP A 463 -23.18 14.30 22.38
N THR A 464 -23.45 13.95 23.63
CA THR A 464 -24.75 13.48 24.11
C THR A 464 -25.67 14.61 24.61
N ASP A 465 -25.20 15.85 24.64
CA ASP A 465 -25.96 17.04 25.03
C ASP A 465 -26.51 17.78 23.79
N PRO A 466 -27.83 17.71 23.50
CA PRO A 466 -28.40 18.33 22.31
C PRO A 466 -28.31 19.87 22.32
N ALA A 467 -28.25 20.50 23.50
CA ALA A 467 -28.12 21.95 23.61
C ALA A 467 -26.69 22.38 23.23
N ARG A 468 -25.67 21.64 23.71
CA ARG A 468 -24.27 21.87 23.34
C ARG A 468 -24.02 21.58 21.86
N VAL A 469 -24.57 20.48 21.30
CA VAL A 469 -24.53 20.17 19.86
C VAL A 469 -25.07 21.32 19.01
N VAL A 470 -26.28 21.81 19.30
CA VAL A 470 -26.90 22.91 18.55
C VAL A 470 -26.07 24.19 18.64
N LYS A 471 -25.54 24.49 19.84
CA LYS A 471 -24.71 25.68 20.11
C LYS A 471 -23.38 25.65 19.34
N HIS A 472 -22.68 24.51 19.37
CA HIS A 472 -21.40 24.33 18.69
C HIS A 472 -21.56 24.36 17.16
N LEU A 473 -22.63 23.75 16.62
CA LEU A 473 -22.92 23.83 15.18
C LEU A 473 -23.34 25.22 14.72
N ASP A 474 -24.08 25.99 15.53
CA ASP A 474 -24.39 27.40 15.22
C ASP A 474 -23.11 28.26 15.19
N MET A 475 -22.21 28.09 16.17
CA MET A 475 -20.91 28.76 16.20
C MET A 475 -20.02 28.36 15.01
N ALA A 476 -19.93 27.06 14.69
CA ALA A 476 -19.19 26.56 13.54
C ALA A 476 -19.72 27.16 12.22
N LYS A 477 -21.05 27.18 12.02
CA LYS A 477 -21.67 27.77 10.83
C LYS A 477 -21.38 29.26 10.68
N LYS A 478 -21.36 30.01 11.79
CA LYS A 478 -21.04 31.44 11.82
C LYS A 478 -19.58 31.72 11.47
N LEU A 479 -18.65 30.95 12.04
CA LEU A 479 -17.22 31.07 11.74
C LEU A 479 -16.89 30.61 10.31
N MET A 480 -17.51 29.53 9.82
CA MET A 480 -17.34 29.04 8.45
C MET A 480 -17.80 30.07 7.40
N LYS A 481 -18.89 30.81 7.66
CA LYS A 481 -19.33 31.95 6.81
C LYS A 481 -18.23 33.01 6.71
N THR A 482 -17.56 33.34 7.83
CA THR A 482 -16.45 34.30 7.84
C THR A 482 -15.23 33.78 7.07
N CYS A 483 -14.87 32.51 7.24
CA CYS A 483 -13.79 31.86 6.48
C CYS A 483 -14.08 31.81 4.98
N TYR A 484 -15.30 31.47 4.56
CA TYR A 484 -15.69 31.56 3.15
C TYR A 484 -15.72 33.02 2.63
N ASN A 485 -16.03 33.99 3.48
CA ASN A 485 -15.91 35.42 3.14
C ASN A 485 -14.44 35.86 2.95
N LEU A 486 -13.44 35.18 3.52
CA LEU A 486 -12.02 35.45 3.22
C LEU A 486 -11.69 35.20 1.75
N TYR A 487 -12.30 34.18 1.13
CA TYR A 487 -12.12 33.85 -0.29
C TYR A 487 -13.05 34.67 -1.19
N SER A 488 -14.36 34.63 -0.90
CA SER A 488 -15.40 35.16 -1.80
C SER A 488 -15.50 36.68 -1.89
N ARG A 489 -14.83 37.42 -0.99
CA ARG A 489 -14.68 38.89 -1.09
C ARG A 489 -13.49 39.32 -1.96
N GLN A 490 -12.57 38.40 -2.31
CA GLN A 490 -11.31 38.75 -2.96
C GLN A 490 -11.40 38.69 -4.50
N PRO A 491 -10.77 39.62 -5.25
CA PRO A 491 -10.79 39.61 -6.71
C PRO A 491 -10.21 38.34 -7.36
N THR A 492 -9.30 37.64 -6.68
CA THR A 492 -8.79 36.33 -7.11
C THR A 492 -9.74 35.17 -6.78
N GLY A 493 -10.59 35.30 -5.75
CA GLY A 493 -11.32 34.20 -5.14
C GLY A 493 -10.49 33.35 -4.17
N LEU A 494 -9.29 33.80 -3.79
CA LEU A 494 -8.38 33.15 -2.83
C LEU A 494 -8.28 33.98 -1.54
N ALA A 495 -8.06 33.35 -0.39
CA ALA A 495 -7.98 34.05 0.88
C ALA A 495 -6.60 34.69 1.16
N PRO A 496 -6.57 35.86 1.82
CA PRO A 496 -5.37 36.39 2.46
C PRO A 496 -4.98 35.56 3.70
N ASP A 497 -3.69 35.53 4.03
CA ASP A 497 -3.14 34.86 5.22
C ASP A 497 -3.62 35.52 6.52
N ILE A 498 -3.87 36.85 6.51
CA ILE A 498 -4.36 37.62 7.68
C ILE A 498 -5.33 38.76 7.28
N VAL A 499 -6.45 38.91 8.01
CA VAL A 499 -7.36 40.07 7.95
C VAL A 499 -7.58 40.75 9.31
N MET A 500 -7.99 42.02 9.25
CA MET A 500 -8.43 42.83 10.38
C MET A 500 -9.92 43.20 10.27
N PHE A 501 -10.58 43.33 11.42
CA PHE A 501 -11.97 43.77 11.54
C PHE A 501 -12.07 45.15 12.24
N PRO A 502 -13.06 46.00 11.88
CA PRO A 502 -14.04 45.80 10.82
C PRO A 502 -13.49 46.03 9.41
N GLY A 503 -14.19 45.50 8.40
CA GLY A 503 -13.96 45.75 6.97
C GLY A 503 -13.49 44.52 6.17
N PHE A 504 -13.03 43.45 6.83
CA PHE A 504 -12.15 42.44 6.24
C PHE A 504 -10.90 43.10 5.60
N ALA A 505 -10.27 44.03 6.32
CA ALA A 505 -9.11 44.76 5.82
C ALA A 505 -7.90 43.81 5.77
N VAL A 506 -7.35 43.59 4.58
CA VAL A 506 -6.24 42.66 4.36
C VAL A 506 -4.96 43.19 5.02
N ALA A 507 -4.33 42.35 5.85
CA ALA A 507 -3.06 42.66 6.52
C ALA A 507 -1.88 41.89 5.91
N ASP A 508 -2.11 40.67 5.40
CA ASP A 508 -1.16 39.92 4.58
C ASP A 508 -1.93 39.33 3.38
N SER A 509 -1.69 39.84 2.17
CA SER A 509 -2.45 39.50 0.97
C SER A 509 -1.98 38.23 0.25
N ARG A 510 -1.12 37.43 0.89
CA ARG A 510 -0.64 36.16 0.33
C ARG A 510 -1.64 35.03 0.55
N TYR A 511 -1.85 34.19 -0.45
CA TYR A 511 -2.52 32.88 -0.29
C TYR A 511 -1.48 31.76 -0.35
N ARG A 512 -1.28 31.03 0.75
CA ARG A 512 -0.22 30.01 0.89
C ARG A 512 -0.62 28.58 0.55
N LEU A 513 -1.58 28.36 -0.36
CA LEU A 513 -2.11 27.02 -0.69
C LEU A 513 -2.77 26.27 0.50
N ARG A 514 -3.03 26.96 1.61
CA ARG A 514 -3.45 26.42 2.91
C ARG A 514 -4.81 25.68 2.90
N PRO A 515 -4.98 24.65 3.77
CA PRO A 515 -6.12 23.73 3.74
C PRO A 515 -7.28 24.03 4.70
N GLU A 516 -7.08 24.81 5.76
CA GLU A 516 -7.92 24.75 6.97
C GLU A 516 -9.39 25.14 6.67
N THR A 517 -9.59 26.03 5.69
CA THR A 517 -10.94 26.35 5.19
C THR A 517 -11.61 25.16 4.47
N VAL A 518 -10.90 24.40 3.63
CA VAL A 518 -11.48 23.23 2.94
C VAL A 518 -11.64 22.02 3.87
N GLU A 519 -10.74 21.86 4.85
CA GLU A 519 -10.92 20.94 5.98
C GLU A 519 -12.25 21.21 6.70
N SER A 520 -12.48 22.45 7.12
CA SER A 520 -13.72 22.84 7.80
C SER A 520 -14.97 22.64 6.95
N LEU A 521 -14.88 22.89 5.64
CA LEU A 521 -15.97 22.59 4.70
C LEU A 521 -16.23 21.07 4.63
N MET A 522 -15.18 20.25 4.59
CA MET A 522 -15.26 18.78 4.58
C MET A 522 -15.95 18.27 5.85
N TYR A 523 -15.53 18.71 7.03
CA TYR A 523 -16.17 18.35 8.29
C TYR A 523 -17.63 18.84 8.37
N LEU A 524 -17.91 20.11 8.07
CA LEU A 524 -19.27 20.64 8.12
C LEU A 524 -20.21 19.97 7.11
N TYR A 525 -19.74 19.64 5.89
CA TYR A 525 -20.50 18.81 4.96
C TYR A 525 -20.78 17.43 5.55
N ARG A 526 -19.76 16.74 6.08
CA ARG A 526 -19.93 15.38 6.61
C ARG A 526 -20.82 15.31 7.85
N VAL A 527 -20.83 16.35 8.71
CA VAL A 527 -21.73 16.43 9.87
C VAL A 527 -23.15 16.87 9.49
N THR A 528 -23.30 17.90 8.65
CA THR A 528 -24.62 18.52 8.40
C THR A 528 -25.35 18.04 7.14
N LYS A 529 -24.62 17.44 6.20
CA LYS A 529 -25.04 17.09 4.83
C LYS A 529 -25.52 18.28 3.97
N ASP A 530 -25.16 19.50 4.33
CA ASP A 530 -25.49 20.70 3.55
C ASP A 530 -24.58 20.83 2.32
N PRO A 531 -25.10 20.71 1.08
CA PRO A 531 -24.29 20.74 -0.14
C PRO A 531 -23.68 22.11 -0.43
N MET A 532 -24.14 23.18 0.24
CA MET A 532 -23.54 24.52 0.13
C MET A 532 -22.03 24.49 0.41
N TYR A 533 -21.56 23.65 1.33
CA TYR A 533 -20.13 23.53 1.62
C TYR A 533 -19.35 22.88 0.47
N GLN A 534 -19.95 21.95 -0.26
CA GLN A 534 -19.34 21.35 -1.45
C GLN A 534 -19.22 22.39 -2.59
N ASP A 535 -20.21 23.27 -2.73
CA ASP A 535 -20.21 24.38 -3.69
C ASP A 535 -19.24 25.51 -3.32
N TRP A 536 -19.07 25.80 -2.02
CA TRP A 536 -18.06 26.73 -1.52
C TRP A 536 -16.65 26.18 -1.78
N GLY A 537 -16.40 24.91 -1.46
CA GLY A 537 -15.12 24.25 -1.77
C GLY A 537 -14.83 24.18 -3.27
N TRP A 538 -15.84 23.97 -4.11
CA TRP A 538 -15.68 24.01 -5.57
C TRP A 538 -15.35 25.41 -6.11
N GLN A 539 -15.84 26.47 -5.47
CA GLN A 539 -15.46 27.84 -5.84
C GLN A 539 -14.02 28.15 -5.47
N ILE A 540 -13.56 27.71 -4.29
CA ILE A 540 -12.16 27.81 -3.85
C ILE A 540 -11.24 27.04 -4.81
N PHE A 541 -11.54 25.77 -5.11
CA PHE A 541 -10.73 24.94 -6.00
C PHE A 541 -10.56 25.57 -7.40
N LYS A 542 -11.62 26.15 -7.98
CA LYS A 542 -11.53 26.86 -9.27
C LYS A 542 -10.69 28.14 -9.19
N ALA A 543 -10.58 28.78 -8.03
CA ALA A 543 -9.70 29.91 -7.83
C ALA A 543 -8.22 29.46 -7.75
N ILE A 544 -7.95 28.33 -7.10
CA ILE A 544 -6.63 27.67 -7.06
C ILE A 544 -6.18 27.29 -8.49
N GLU A 545 -7.01 26.55 -9.24
CA GLU A 545 -6.75 26.19 -10.65
C GLU A 545 -6.43 27.39 -11.55
N LYS A 546 -7.03 28.55 -11.26
CA LYS A 546 -6.94 29.75 -12.09
C LYS A 546 -5.77 30.68 -11.75
N HIS A 547 -5.33 30.69 -10.48
CA HIS A 547 -4.38 31.70 -9.97
C HIS A 547 -3.14 31.15 -9.28
N ALA A 548 -3.19 29.91 -8.75
CA ALA A 548 -2.06 29.26 -8.09
C ALA A 548 -1.35 28.23 -8.98
N LYS A 549 -1.98 27.75 -10.05
CA LYS A 549 -1.44 26.73 -10.96
C LYS A 549 -0.31 27.25 -11.84
N THR A 550 0.73 26.44 -12.01
CA THR A 550 1.97 26.77 -12.74
C THR A 550 2.42 25.58 -13.60
N SER A 551 3.59 25.65 -14.25
CA SER A 551 4.10 24.60 -15.14
C SER A 551 4.29 23.24 -14.47
N PHE A 552 4.80 23.20 -13.24
CA PHE A 552 5.24 21.97 -12.55
C PHE A 552 4.55 21.77 -11.19
N GLY A 553 3.44 22.48 -10.95
CA GLY A 553 2.64 22.32 -9.73
C GLY A 553 1.78 23.54 -9.45
N TYR A 554 1.77 23.95 -8.17
CA TYR A 554 1.03 25.09 -7.66
C TYR A 554 1.93 25.84 -6.67
N GLY A 555 1.83 27.17 -6.63
CA GLY A 555 2.61 27.99 -5.71
C GLY A 555 1.77 29.02 -4.96
N ALA A 556 2.33 29.58 -3.88
CA ALA A 556 1.66 30.61 -3.10
C ALA A 556 1.39 31.87 -3.94
N VAL A 557 0.17 32.41 -3.89
CA VAL A 557 -0.20 33.61 -4.66
C VAL A 557 0.12 34.85 -3.84
N LEU A 558 1.05 35.68 -4.32
CA LEU A 558 1.63 36.80 -3.56
C LEU A 558 0.66 37.97 -3.26
N ASN A 559 -0.46 38.06 -3.98
CA ASN A 559 -1.42 39.14 -3.80
C ASN A 559 -2.83 38.73 -4.27
N VAL A 560 -3.75 38.51 -3.32
CA VAL A 560 -5.16 38.15 -3.60
C VAL A 560 -6.03 39.35 -4.01
N ASP A 561 -5.63 40.57 -3.68
CA ASP A 561 -6.37 41.82 -3.98
C ASP A 561 -6.32 42.21 -5.47
N SER A 562 -5.46 41.57 -6.28
CA SER A 562 -5.32 41.91 -7.71
C SER A 562 -5.16 40.68 -8.60
N ALA A 563 -6.27 40.22 -9.15
CA ALA A 563 -6.35 39.16 -10.16
C ALA A 563 -5.65 39.47 -11.52
N ALA A 564 -5.03 40.65 -11.66
CA ALA A 564 -4.24 41.05 -12.82
C ALA A 564 -2.75 41.28 -12.49
N ALA A 565 -2.36 41.20 -11.22
CA ALA A 565 -0.97 41.34 -10.73
C ALA A 565 -0.59 40.23 -9.73
N SER A 566 -1.34 39.12 -9.74
CA SER A 566 -1.13 37.94 -8.92
C SER A 566 0.11 37.17 -9.41
N HIS A 567 1.26 37.45 -8.80
CA HIS A 567 2.46 36.65 -8.95
C HIS A 567 2.36 35.37 -8.11
N VAL A 568 2.99 34.28 -8.57
CA VAL A 568 3.04 32.99 -7.87
C VAL A 568 4.48 32.76 -7.39
N GLU A 569 4.66 32.36 -6.13
CA GLU A 569 5.96 31.98 -5.57
C GLU A 569 6.43 30.65 -6.17
N ASP A 570 7.74 30.53 -6.38
CA ASP A 570 8.37 29.28 -6.81
C ASP A 570 8.61 28.33 -5.63
N LYS A 571 7.54 28.05 -4.89
CA LYS A 571 7.48 27.05 -3.82
C LYS A 571 6.11 26.37 -3.81
N MET A 572 6.09 25.04 -3.88
CA MET A 572 4.91 24.24 -3.55
C MET A 572 5.12 23.67 -2.15
N GLU A 573 4.23 24.00 -1.23
CA GLU A 573 4.20 23.44 0.12
C GLU A 573 3.63 22.01 0.07
N SER A 574 4.21 21.06 0.83
CA SER A 574 3.81 19.65 0.77
C SER A 574 2.34 19.43 1.15
N PHE A 575 1.84 20.19 2.13
CA PHE A 575 0.44 20.22 2.56
C PHE A 575 -0.56 20.60 1.45
N PHE A 576 -0.13 21.20 0.34
CA PHE A 576 -1.05 21.41 -0.78
C PHE A 576 -1.52 20.07 -1.37
N LEU A 577 -0.61 19.10 -1.47
CA LEU A 577 -0.92 17.73 -1.89
C LEU A 577 -1.60 17.00 -0.73
N ALA A 578 -0.93 16.94 0.42
CA ALA A 578 -1.36 16.15 1.57
C ALA A 578 -2.72 16.57 2.14
N GLU A 579 -3.01 17.88 2.19
CA GLU A 579 -4.19 18.40 2.88
C GLU A 579 -5.18 19.05 1.92
N THR A 580 -4.75 20.09 1.18
CA THR A 580 -5.68 20.94 0.42
C THR A 580 -6.40 20.13 -0.67
N LEU A 581 -5.66 19.34 -1.45
CA LEU A 581 -6.25 18.45 -2.45
C LEU A 581 -6.99 17.25 -1.83
N LYS A 582 -6.45 16.64 -0.76
CA LYS A 582 -7.12 15.56 -0.01
C LYS A 582 -8.49 16.00 0.52
N TYR A 583 -8.57 17.11 1.24
CA TYR A 583 -9.83 17.65 1.76
C TYR A 583 -10.78 18.14 0.66
N HIS A 584 -10.27 18.73 -0.43
CA HIS A 584 -11.11 19.04 -1.60
C HIS A 584 -11.77 17.77 -2.15
N TYR A 585 -11.04 16.66 -2.28
CA TYR A 585 -11.56 15.38 -2.77
C TYR A 585 -12.55 14.76 -1.76
N LEU A 586 -12.17 14.70 -0.47
CA LEU A 586 -13.00 14.12 0.60
C LEU A 586 -14.29 14.90 0.88
N LEU A 587 -14.33 16.20 0.56
CA LEU A 587 -15.53 17.04 0.57
C LEU A 587 -16.53 16.70 -0.53
N GLN A 588 -16.07 16.31 -1.73
CA GLN A 588 -16.97 15.93 -2.83
C GLN A 588 -17.33 14.43 -2.79
N SER A 589 -16.45 13.58 -2.24
CA SER A 589 -16.68 12.14 -2.06
C SER A 589 -17.86 11.80 -1.15
N ALA A 590 -18.35 10.56 -1.25
CA ALA A 590 -19.39 10.05 -0.36
C ALA A 590 -18.93 10.10 1.12
N PRO A 591 -19.75 10.53 2.10
CA PRO A 591 -19.35 10.55 3.51
C PRO A 591 -19.04 9.18 4.15
N SER A 592 -19.31 8.09 3.45
CA SER A 592 -18.87 6.73 3.79
C SER A 592 -17.42 6.45 3.38
N PHE A 593 -16.80 7.30 2.56
CA PHE A 593 -15.39 7.23 2.15
C PHE A 593 -14.50 7.97 3.16
N VAL A 594 -13.48 7.28 3.69
CA VAL A 594 -12.67 7.64 4.86
C VAL A 594 -13.54 8.18 6.01
N PRO A 595 -14.47 7.38 6.56
CA PRO A 595 -15.58 7.90 7.38
C PRO A 595 -15.16 8.22 8.83
N LEU A 596 -15.76 9.28 9.39
CA LEU A 596 -15.33 9.95 10.63
C LEU A 596 -15.67 9.20 11.93
N ASP A 597 -16.43 8.11 11.86
CA ASP A 597 -16.67 7.18 12.97
C ASP A 597 -15.51 6.18 13.17
N LYS A 598 -14.67 6.04 12.14
CA LYS A 598 -13.64 4.99 12.01
C LYS A 598 -12.24 5.53 11.76
N PHE A 599 -12.12 6.73 11.19
CA PHE A 599 -10.86 7.42 11.00
C PHE A 599 -10.90 8.78 11.71
N VAL A 600 -9.75 9.16 12.28
CA VAL A 600 -9.47 10.52 12.73
C VAL A 600 -8.22 11.02 11.99
N PHE A 601 -8.31 12.22 11.44
CA PHE A 601 -7.21 12.87 10.73
C PHE A 601 -6.26 13.50 11.75
N ASN A 602 -4.95 13.45 11.55
CA ASN A 602 -3.99 14.25 12.32
C ASN A 602 -4.05 15.74 11.88
N THR A 603 -3.15 16.60 12.35
CA THR A 603 -3.15 18.03 11.98
C THR A 603 -2.66 18.32 10.56
N GLU A 604 -2.07 17.32 9.88
CA GLU A 604 -1.58 17.38 8.49
C GLU A 604 -2.44 16.47 7.57
N ALA A 605 -3.74 16.39 7.90
CA ALA A 605 -4.73 15.58 7.21
C ALA A 605 -4.43 14.07 7.03
N HIS A 606 -3.61 13.43 7.86
CA HIS A 606 -3.36 11.98 7.76
C HIS A 606 -4.40 11.16 8.55
N PRO A 607 -5.28 10.36 7.91
CA PRO A 607 -6.27 9.56 8.62
C PRO A 607 -5.67 8.30 9.29
N PHE A 608 -5.77 8.23 10.62
CA PHE A 608 -5.50 7.04 11.44
C PHE A 608 -6.79 6.32 11.82
N ARG A 609 -6.76 4.99 11.91
CA ARG A 609 -7.90 4.16 12.35
C ARG A 609 -8.14 4.30 13.85
N THR A 610 -9.39 4.56 14.25
CA THR A 610 -9.75 4.66 15.67
C THR A 610 -9.76 3.28 16.33
N LEU A 611 -9.33 3.20 17.60
CA LEU A 611 -9.25 1.93 18.35
C LEU A 611 -10.62 1.26 18.57
N ALA A 612 -11.72 2.03 18.44
CA ALA A 612 -13.08 1.49 18.41
C ALA A 612 -13.30 0.49 17.26
N SER A 613 -12.52 0.57 16.18
CA SER A 613 -12.59 -0.38 15.05
C SER A 613 -11.93 -1.74 15.34
N CYS A 614 -11.10 -1.85 16.38
CA CYS A 614 -10.30 -3.04 16.69
C CYS A 614 -10.97 -4.01 17.70
N TYR A 615 -12.11 -3.64 18.29
CA TYR A 615 -12.85 -4.48 19.24
C TYR A 615 -14.32 -4.65 18.82
N PRO A 616 -14.75 -5.82 18.33
CA PRO A 616 -16.17 -6.12 18.14
C PRO A 616 -16.85 -6.34 19.49
N VAL A 617 -17.35 -5.26 20.10
CA VAL A 617 -18.06 -5.32 21.38
C VAL A 617 -19.54 -5.62 21.16
N ASP A 618 -19.87 -6.91 20.97
CA ASP A 618 -21.26 -7.40 20.88
C ASP A 618 -22.01 -7.32 22.22
N TRP A 619 -22.41 -6.11 22.62
CA TRP A 619 -23.46 -5.91 23.62
C TRP A 619 -24.84 -6.19 23.00
N VAL A 620 -25.17 -7.48 22.85
CA VAL A 620 -26.51 -7.91 22.40
C VAL A 620 -27.56 -7.49 23.42
N ASP A 621 -28.47 -6.59 23.02
CA ASP A 621 -29.62 -6.16 23.83
C ASP A 621 -30.54 -7.35 24.15
N LEU A 622 -30.83 -7.53 25.44
CA LEU A 622 -31.54 -8.69 26.00
C LEU A 622 -33.08 -8.60 25.88
N THR A 623 -33.61 -7.78 24.97
CA THR A 623 -35.06 -7.48 24.88
C THR A 623 -35.75 -7.87 23.55
N GLY A 624 -35.10 -8.69 22.70
CA GLY A 624 -35.46 -8.83 21.27
C GLY A 624 -36.50 -9.89 20.80
N ILE A 625 -36.78 -11.00 21.50
CA ILE A 625 -37.61 -12.11 20.94
C ILE A 625 -38.77 -12.54 21.85
N THR A 626 -39.99 -12.10 21.52
CA THR A 626 -41.24 -12.73 21.99
C THR A 626 -42.33 -12.82 20.91
N ARG A 627 -42.27 -13.87 20.05
CA ARG A 627 -43.47 -14.55 19.51
C ARG A 627 -43.12 -15.79 18.66
N LEU A 628 -43.84 -16.88 18.94
CA LEU A 628 -43.99 -18.10 18.11
C LEU A 628 -42.70 -18.95 17.94
N THR A 629 -42.71 -20.28 18.06
CA THR A 629 -43.82 -21.23 18.26
C THR A 629 -43.42 -22.31 19.28
N VAL A 630 -44.35 -22.71 20.17
CA VAL A 630 -44.09 -23.73 21.21
C VAL A 630 -44.71 -25.06 20.81
N ASN A 631 -43.91 -26.13 20.64
CA ASN A 631 -44.43 -27.49 20.89
C ASN A 631 -43.35 -28.58 21.09
N SER A 632 -42.98 -28.84 22.34
CA SER A 632 -42.85 -30.23 22.84
C SER A 632 -42.97 -30.25 24.37
N LYS A 633 -43.53 -31.33 24.94
CA LYS A 633 -43.65 -31.51 26.40
C LYS A 633 -42.39 -32.10 27.05
N ALA A 634 -41.34 -32.41 26.28
CA ALA A 634 -40.17 -33.14 26.77
C ALA A 634 -39.25 -32.27 27.65
N GLN A 635 -38.86 -31.08 27.17
CA GLN A 635 -37.81 -30.27 27.81
C GLN A 635 -38.24 -29.63 29.14
N ARG A 636 -39.54 -29.37 29.38
CA ARG A 636 -39.99 -28.76 30.65
C ARG A 636 -39.65 -29.63 31.88
N ARG A 637 -39.68 -30.96 31.76
CA ARG A 637 -39.30 -31.88 32.86
C ARG A 637 -37.80 -31.97 33.13
N ALA A 638 -36.94 -31.61 32.16
CA ALA A 638 -35.50 -31.60 32.38
C ALA A 638 -35.05 -30.41 33.24
N VAL A 639 -35.70 -29.25 33.07
CA VAL A 639 -35.37 -28.02 33.79
C VAL A 639 -35.91 -28.03 35.23
N GLU A 640 -37.09 -28.59 35.47
CA GLU A 640 -37.67 -28.72 36.83
C GLU A 640 -36.84 -29.63 37.76
N LEU A 641 -35.97 -30.50 37.23
CA LEU A 641 -35.21 -31.49 37.99
C LEU A 641 -33.82 -31.03 38.47
N SER A 642 -33.30 -29.90 37.97
CA SER A 642 -31.96 -29.40 38.35
C SER A 642 -31.95 -28.43 39.54
N MET A 643 -33.11 -27.94 39.98
CA MET A 643 -33.24 -26.92 41.03
C MET A 643 -33.46 -27.47 42.46
N GLN A 644 -33.31 -28.78 42.70
CA GLN A 644 -33.52 -29.40 44.04
C GLN A 644 -32.33 -30.17 44.60
N PHE A 645 -31.11 -29.59 44.59
CA PHE A 645 -29.99 -30.10 45.39
C PHE A 645 -29.20 -28.98 46.12
N PRO A 646 -29.07 -29.02 47.46
CA PRO A 646 -28.28 -28.05 48.21
C PRO A 646 -26.78 -28.10 47.88
N ASN A 647 -26.11 -26.94 47.90
CA ASN A 647 -24.70 -26.80 47.52
C ASN A 647 -23.70 -27.64 48.34
N ARG A 648 -24.10 -28.25 49.48
CA ARG A 648 -23.22 -29.09 50.31
C ARG A 648 -22.85 -30.46 49.70
N LEU A 649 -23.48 -30.88 48.60
CA LEU A 649 -23.20 -32.17 47.92
C LEU A 649 -22.38 -32.04 46.62
N LYS A 650 -22.18 -30.83 46.08
CA LYS A 650 -21.47 -30.63 44.81
C LYS A 650 -19.96 -30.91 44.89
N ILE A 651 -19.31 -30.43 45.96
CA ILE A 651 -17.87 -30.60 46.18
C ILE A 651 -17.43 -32.08 46.29
N PRO A 652 -18.05 -32.94 47.14
CA PRO A 652 -17.64 -34.35 47.21
C PRO A 652 -17.89 -35.11 45.91
N LEU A 653 -18.92 -34.76 45.13
CA LEU A 653 -19.17 -35.39 43.82
C LEU A 653 -18.04 -35.10 42.82
N VAL A 654 -17.58 -33.84 42.74
CA VAL A 654 -16.43 -33.45 41.90
C VAL A 654 -15.14 -34.14 42.35
N LEU A 655 -14.89 -34.24 43.66
CA LEU A 655 -13.72 -34.94 44.19
C LEU A 655 -13.72 -36.44 43.86
N VAL A 656 -14.88 -37.10 43.88
CA VAL A 656 -15.01 -38.51 43.47
C VAL A 656 -14.74 -38.67 41.96
N LEU A 657 -15.25 -37.77 41.12
CA LEU A 657 -15.00 -37.81 39.67
C LEU A 657 -13.50 -37.60 39.34
N VAL A 658 -12.83 -36.67 40.02
CA VAL A 658 -11.38 -36.46 39.88
C VAL A 658 -10.59 -37.69 40.36
N ALA A 659 -10.97 -38.31 41.48
CA ALA A 659 -10.32 -39.52 41.99
C ALA A 659 -10.46 -40.71 41.02
N LEU A 660 -11.64 -40.88 40.41
CA LEU A 660 -11.87 -41.90 39.38
C LEU A 660 -11.03 -41.64 38.12
N PHE A 661 -10.92 -40.39 37.67
CA PHE A 661 -10.09 -40.01 36.52
C PHE A 661 -8.59 -40.30 36.77
N VAL A 662 -8.07 -39.94 37.94
CA VAL A 662 -6.67 -40.24 38.32
C VAL A 662 -6.45 -41.77 38.44
N GLY A 663 -7.39 -42.51 39.01
CA GLY A 663 -7.32 -43.97 39.06
C GLY A 663 -7.28 -44.64 37.68
N LEU A 664 -8.05 -44.12 36.72
CA LEU A 664 -8.03 -44.59 35.34
C LEU A 664 -6.68 -44.34 34.65
N GLN A 665 -6.06 -43.17 34.86
CA GLN A 665 -4.73 -42.87 34.32
C GLN A 665 -3.65 -43.81 34.89
N ILE A 666 -3.68 -44.07 36.20
CA ILE A 666 -2.76 -45.04 36.84
C ILE A 666 -2.96 -46.46 36.28
N TYR A 667 -4.22 -46.87 36.05
CA TYR A 667 -4.51 -48.16 35.43
C TYR A 667 -3.94 -48.28 34.01
N ILE A 668 -4.09 -47.24 33.18
CA ILE A 668 -3.54 -47.20 31.81
C ILE A 668 -2.00 -47.29 31.83
N VAL A 669 -1.33 -46.48 32.64
CA VAL A 669 0.14 -46.48 32.74
C VAL A 669 0.68 -47.83 33.24
N SER A 670 -0.03 -48.50 34.16
CA SER A 670 0.36 -49.83 34.66
C SER A 670 0.18 -50.99 33.66
N ARG A 671 -0.28 -50.71 32.43
CA ARG A 671 -0.48 -51.69 31.35
C ARG A 671 0.48 -51.53 30.16
N LEU A 672 1.36 -50.52 30.17
CA LEU A 672 2.33 -50.30 29.10
C LEU A 672 3.59 -51.13 29.33
N ASP A 673 3.71 -52.25 28.62
CA ASP A 673 4.86 -53.15 28.68
C ASP A 673 6.02 -52.60 27.82
N ILE A 674 7.21 -52.48 28.41
CA ILE A 674 8.41 -51.91 27.77
C ILE A 674 9.64 -52.77 28.11
N SER A 675 9.95 -53.72 27.23
CA SER A 675 11.14 -54.57 27.32
C SER A 675 12.25 -54.09 26.37
N PRO A 676 13.53 -54.02 26.81
CA PRO A 676 14.65 -53.52 26.00
C PRO A 676 15.52 -54.62 25.38
N THR A 677 16.05 -54.39 24.17
CA THR A 677 17.11 -55.19 23.54
C THR A 677 18.21 -54.31 22.91
N ALA A 678 19.42 -54.86 22.78
CA ALA A 678 20.68 -54.11 22.66
C ALA A 678 21.14 -53.74 21.23
N GLY A 679 22.19 -52.91 21.13
CA GLY A 679 22.96 -52.65 19.90
C GLY A 679 23.98 -53.75 19.55
N PRO A 680 25.01 -53.47 18.71
CA PRO A 680 26.19 -52.77 19.24
C PRO A 680 27.01 -51.85 18.28
N SER A 681 27.89 -51.07 18.92
CA SER A 681 29.09 -50.31 18.50
C SER A 681 29.86 -50.62 17.19
N PHE A 682 30.52 -49.61 16.60
CA PHE A 682 31.99 -49.41 16.76
C PHE A 682 32.50 -48.01 16.32
N ASP A 683 33.63 -47.56 16.88
CA ASP A 683 34.39 -46.35 16.50
C ASP A 683 35.16 -46.49 15.18
N ALA A 684 35.57 -45.37 14.55
CA ALA A 684 37.00 -45.05 14.34
C ALA A 684 37.33 -43.68 13.68
N PHE A 685 38.51 -43.16 14.04
CA PHE A 685 39.38 -42.17 13.37
C PHE A 685 38.93 -40.73 13.08
N SER A 686 39.50 -39.82 13.88
CA SER A 686 39.82 -38.44 13.49
C SER A 686 41.22 -38.31 12.87
N ARG A 687 41.39 -37.41 11.89
CA ARG A 687 42.59 -36.55 11.67
C ARG A 687 42.41 -35.61 10.45
N PRO A 688 42.79 -34.33 10.54
CA PRO A 688 42.73 -33.39 9.40
C PRO A 688 43.96 -33.48 8.49
N ARG A 689 43.81 -33.03 7.24
CA ARG A 689 44.91 -32.62 6.35
C ARG A 689 44.62 -31.30 5.66
N ARG A 690 45.68 -30.63 5.22
CA ARG A 690 45.75 -29.24 4.73
C ARG A 690 46.78 -29.22 3.60
N TRP A 691 46.54 -28.54 2.47
CA TRP A 691 47.57 -27.96 1.59
C TRP A 691 46.92 -27.03 0.52
N LYS A 692 47.74 -26.24 -0.18
CA LYS A 692 47.43 -25.32 -1.31
C LYS A 692 48.42 -25.64 -2.47
N PRO A 693 48.45 -24.95 -3.64
CA PRO A 693 47.46 -24.15 -4.39
C PRO A 693 47.25 -24.68 -5.85
N SER A 694 46.62 -23.88 -6.71
CA SER A 694 46.38 -24.10 -8.15
C SER A 694 47.65 -24.28 -9.03
N PRO A 695 47.49 -24.95 -10.19
CA PRO A 695 48.03 -24.43 -11.45
C PRO A 695 47.01 -24.39 -12.61
N SER A 696 47.13 -23.39 -13.49
CA SER A 696 46.46 -23.29 -14.80
C SER A 696 47.41 -23.69 -15.94
N PRO A 697 46.96 -23.80 -17.21
CA PRO A 697 45.76 -24.45 -17.71
C PRO A 697 46.13 -25.65 -18.63
N ILE A 698 45.24 -26.62 -18.84
CA ILE A 698 45.48 -27.74 -19.76
C ILE A 698 44.72 -27.53 -21.08
N VAL A 699 45.46 -27.49 -22.19
CA VAL A 699 44.91 -27.54 -23.54
C VAL A 699 44.44 -28.97 -23.82
N VAL A 700 43.15 -29.17 -24.10
CA VAL A 700 42.60 -30.46 -24.52
C VAL A 700 42.25 -30.39 -26.01
N THR A 701 42.91 -31.22 -26.81
CA THR A 701 42.67 -31.35 -28.24
C THR A 701 41.43 -32.18 -28.54
N GLU A 702 40.65 -31.80 -29.55
CA GLU A 702 39.55 -32.62 -30.07
C GLU A 702 40.03 -34.02 -30.48
N LYS A 703 39.37 -35.08 -29.96
CA LYS A 703 38.65 -36.07 -30.80
C LYS A 703 37.90 -37.16 -30.04
N SER A 704 36.80 -37.58 -30.68
CA SER A 704 36.07 -38.85 -30.50
C SER A 704 35.54 -39.20 -29.10
N ALA A 705 34.43 -38.56 -28.75
CA ALA A 705 33.32 -39.21 -28.02
C ALA A 705 31.99 -38.91 -28.73
N ALA A 706 31.94 -39.16 -30.05
CA ALA A 706 30.78 -38.86 -30.88
C ALA A 706 29.64 -39.88 -30.64
N ALA A 707 28.78 -39.58 -29.66
CA ALA A 707 27.46 -40.20 -29.57
C ALA A 707 26.59 -39.74 -30.75
N ASN A 708 25.91 -40.68 -31.41
CA ASN A 708 25.17 -40.41 -32.65
C ASN A 708 23.84 -39.66 -32.40
N PHE A 709 23.90 -38.35 -32.18
CA PHE A 709 22.75 -37.50 -32.46
C PHE A 709 22.52 -37.45 -33.97
N ALA A 710 21.37 -37.98 -34.42
CA ALA A 710 20.93 -37.80 -35.79
C ALA A 710 20.69 -36.29 -36.06
N PRO A 711 20.98 -35.78 -37.27
CA PRO A 711 20.78 -34.37 -37.58
C PRO A 711 19.30 -34.00 -37.44
N ARG A 712 18.97 -33.12 -36.48
CA ARG A 712 17.59 -32.65 -36.20
C ARG A 712 17.00 -32.08 -37.50
N GLN A 713 15.89 -32.65 -37.97
CA GLN A 713 15.36 -32.33 -39.29
C GLN A 713 14.70 -30.95 -39.31
N LYS A 714 14.92 -30.20 -40.39
CA LYS A 714 14.86 -28.73 -40.41
C LYS A 714 13.51 -28.17 -40.89
N PHE A 715 12.39 -28.74 -40.45
CA PHE A 715 11.06 -28.34 -40.92
C PHE A 715 10.08 -28.10 -39.76
N ILE A 716 9.89 -26.83 -39.41
CA ILE A 716 8.62 -26.37 -38.86
C ILE A 716 7.69 -26.20 -40.08
N PRO A 717 6.45 -26.74 -40.08
CA PRO A 717 5.46 -26.53 -41.13
C PRO A 717 5.16 -25.05 -41.40
N LEU A 718 4.40 -24.73 -42.46
CA LEU A 718 3.97 -23.34 -42.66
C LEU A 718 2.89 -22.95 -41.62
N PRO A 719 2.93 -21.73 -41.05
CA PRO A 719 1.96 -21.28 -40.04
C PRO A 719 0.51 -21.24 -40.56
N HIS A 720 0.34 -21.25 -41.88
CA HIS A 720 -0.94 -21.23 -42.59
C HIS A 720 -1.39 -22.62 -43.10
N GLU A 721 -0.68 -23.71 -42.77
CA GLU A 721 -0.96 -25.05 -43.31
C GLU A 721 -2.24 -25.66 -42.70
N GLY A 722 -3.37 -25.53 -43.42
CA GLY A 722 -4.66 -26.10 -43.01
C GLY A 722 -5.55 -25.18 -42.16
N VAL A 723 -5.27 -23.87 -42.13
CA VAL A 723 -6.17 -22.85 -41.54
C VAL A 723 -6.85 -22.02 -42.62
N ASP A 724 -7.93 -21.32 -42.28
CA ASP A 724 -8.71 -20.52 -43.24
C ASP A 724 -8.22 -19.06 -43.39
N GLU A 725 -8.76 -18.36 -44.41
CA GLU A 725 -8.41 -16.97 -44.74
C GLU A 725 -8.59 -16.00 -43.58
N THR A 726 -9.54 -16.26 -42.66
CA THR A 726 -9.76 -15.46 -41.45
C THR A 726 -8.57 -15.59 -40.51
N GLN A 727 -8.09 -16.81 -40.26
CA GLN A 727 -6.93 -17.00 -39.39
C GLN A 727 -5.66 -16.45 -40.00
N ILE A 728 -5.47 -16.56 -41.32
CA ILE A 728 -4.35 -15.92 -42.03
C ILE A 728 -4.40 -14.40 -41.81
N ALA A 729 -5.56 -13.76 -42.00
CA ALA A 729 -5.73 -12.33 -41.78
C ALA A 729 -5.50 -11.90 -40.31
N ARG A 730 -5.89 -12.75 -39.34
CA ARG A 730 -5.63 -12.54 -37.91
C ARG A 730 -4.15 -12.69 -37.56
N GLN A 731 -3.47 -13.74 -38.04
CA GLN A 731 -2.02 -13.93 -37.91
C GLN A 731 -1.26 -12.71 -38.46
N ASP A 732 -1.66 -12.19 -39.62
CA ASP A 732 -1.05 -10.99 -40.21
C ASP A 732 -1.34 -9.71 -39.42
N ALA A 733 -2.47 -9.61 -38.72
CA ALA A 733 -2.75 -8.50 -37.80
C ALA A 733 -1.83 -8.55 -36.56
N ILE A 734 -1.66 -9.74 -35.99
CA ILE A 734 -0.78 -9.97 -34.83
C ILE A 734 0.69 -9.73 -35.21
N ARG A 735 1.10 -10.17 -36.41
CA ARG A 735 2.41 -9.84 -37.00
C ARG A 735 2.61 -8.33 -37.15
N ARG A 736 1.59 -7.57 -37.59
CA ARG A 736 1.65 -6.11 -37.64
C ARG A 736 1.72 -5.46 -36.25
N ALA A 737 1.10 -6.05 -35.23
CA ALA A 737 1.25 -5.60 -33.85
C ALA A 737 2.67 -5.81 -33.32
N MET A 738 3.29 -6.96 -33.61
CA MET A 738 4.70 -7.23 -33.33
C MET A 738 5.62 -6.26 -34.08
N GLN A 739 5.38 -6.00 -35.37
CA GLN A 739 6.11 -4.99 -36.14
C GLN A 739 6.00 -3.57 -35.54
N HIS A 740 4.84 -3.20 -34.98
CA HIS A 740 4.65 -1.92 -34.30
C HIS A 740 5.46 -1.84 -32.98
N ALA A 741 5.31 -2.83 -32.11
CA ALA A 741 6.06 -2.91 -30.84
C ALA A 741 7.58 -2.95 -31.08
N TRP A 742 8.01 -3.84 -31.99
CA TRP A 742 9.41 -4.00 -32.33
C TRP A 742 10.01 -2.75 -32.99
N SER A 743 9.31 -2.10 -33.93
CA SER A 743 9.80 -0.87 -34.57
C SER A 743 9.90 0.29 -33.57
N GLY A 744 8.95 0.38 -32.62
CA GLY A 744 9.03 1.32 -31.51
C GLY A 744 10.26 1.09 -30.63
N TYR A 745 10.49 -0.15 -30.20
CA TYR A 745 11.70 -0.54 -29.47
C TYR A 745 12.99 -0.29 -30.29
N GLU A 746 13.06 -0.74 -31.54
CA GLU A 746 14.25 -0.62 -32.38
C GLU A 746 14.62 0.83 -32.73
N THR A 747 13.63 1.71 -32.92
CA THR A 747 13.88 3.14 -33.24
C THR A 747 14.15 4.02 -32.02
N ARG A 748 13.89 3.53 -30.80
CA ARG A 748 14.06 4.30 -29.54
C ARG A 748 15.11 3.72 -28.60
N ALA A 749 15.11 2.42 -28.43
CA ALA A 749 15.71 1.72 -27.30
C ALA A 749 16.48 0.45 -27.69
N PHE A 750 16.86 0.25 -28.96
CA PHE A 750 17.60 -0.94 -29.41
C PHE A 750 18.85 -1.22 -28.56
N GLY A 751 18.90 -2.37 -27.89
CA GLY A 751 19.97 -2.74 -26.95
C GLY A 751 19.84 -2.12 -25.54
N ALA A 752 18.66 -1.62 -25.18
CA ALA A 752 18.25 -1.31 -23.81
C ALA A 752 17.29 -2.38 -23.29
N ASP A 753 17.14 -2.49 -21.98
CA ASP A 753 16.25 -3.51 -21.40
C ASP A 753 14.78 -3.30 -21.78
N GLU A 754 14.30 -2.04 -21.75
CA GLU A 754 12.91 -1.66 -22.04
C GLU A 754 12.82 -0.37 -22.88
N VAL A 755 11.65 -0.17 -23.51
CA VAL A 755 11.23 1.12 -24.10
C VAL A 755 9.98 1.63 -23.39
N ALA A 756 9.92 2.94 -23.19
CA ALA A 756 8.70 3.61 -22.76
C ALA A 756 7.77 3.85 -23.97
N PRO A 757 6.62 3.15 -24.08
CA PRO A 757 5.83 3.07 -25.30
C PRO A 757 5.08 4.36 -25.67
N VAL A 758 4.85 5.28 -24.73
CA VAL A 758 4.17 6.57 -24.96
C VAL A 758 5.19 7.65 -25.30
N SER A 759 6.23 7.83 -24.48
CA SER A 759 7.24 8.89 -24.68
C SER A 759 8.33 8.53 -25.70
N GLY A 760 8.67 7.23 -25.81
CA GLY A 760 9.83 6.76 -26.55
C GLY A 760 11.14 6.89 -25.77
N GLU A 761 11.09 7.03 -24.45
CA GLU A 761 12.27 6.95 -23.57
C GLU A 761 12.95 5.57 -23.68
N ARG A 762 14.30 5.60 -23.67
CA ARG A 762 15.18 4.42 -23.66
C ARG A 762 15.52 4.07 -22.21
N ARG A 763 15.02 2.94 -21.71
CA ARG A 763 15.32 2.49 -20.34
C ARG A 763 16.45 1.48 -20.33
N GLN A 764 17.67 2.01 -20.25
CA GLN A 764 18.89 1.23 -20.48
C GLN A 764 19.18 0.17 -19.42
N ASN A 765 18.95 0.45 -18.14
CA ASN A 765 19.43 -0.36 -17.01
C ASN A 765 18.31 -0.67 -16.01
N VAL A 766 17.25 -1.34 -16.47
CA VAL A 766 16.13 -1.79 -15.63
C VAL A 766 16.44 -3.17 -15.02
N TRP A 767 17.13 -4.00 -15.79
CA TRP A 767 17.41 -5.40 -15.51
C TRP A 767 18.92 -5.70 -15.51
N GLY A 768 19.75 -4.67 -15.58
CA GLY A 768 21.21 -4.76 -15.65
C GLY A 768 21.82 -4.40 -17.01
N GLY A 769 21.04 -3.86 -17.96
CA GLY A 769 21.57 -3.36 -19.24
C GLY A 769 22.04 -4.47 -20.18
N ILE A 770 21.25 -5.54 -20.24
CA ILE A 770 21.50 -6.76 -21.02
C ILE A 770 20.58 -6.87 -22.24
N GLY A 771 19.58 -5.98 -22.36
CA GLY A 771 18.76 -5.87 -23.56
C GLY A 771 17.55 -6.79 -23.55
N VAL A 772 16.93 -6.99 -22.38
CA VAL A 772 15.81 -7.92 -22.16
C VAL A 772 14.78 -7.93 -23.30
N THR A 773 14.15 -6.80 -23.63
CA THR A 773 13.16 -6.74 -24.74
C THR A 773 13.68 -7.23 -26.09
N LEU A 774 14.99 -7.11 -26.37
CA LEU A 774 15.63 -7.64 -27.58
C LEU A 774 15.77 -9.16 -27.53
N VAL A 775 16.32 -9.70 -26.43
CA VAL A 775 16.61 -11.13 -26.28
C VAL A 775 15.33 -11.94 -26.14
N ASP A 776 14.41 -11.45 -25.32
CA ASP A 776 13.07 -12.00 -25.05
C ASP A 776 12.21 -12.05 -26.33
N SER A 777 12.42 -11.12 -27.28
CA SER A 777 11.74 -11.10 -28.58
C SER A 777 12.33 -12.04 -29.65
N LEU A 778 13.54 -12.59 -29.47
CA LEU A 778 14.28 -13.27 -30.55
C LEU A 778 13.50 -14.42 -31.19
N ASP A 779 12.88 -15.27 -30.38
CA ASP A 779 12.10 -16.40 -30.88
C ASP A 779 10.76 -15.96 -31.48
N THR A 780 10.07 -14.94 -30.92
CA THR A 780 8.88 -14.34 -31.53
C THR A 780 9.17 -13.81 -32.93
N LEU A 781 10.27 -13.07 -33.11
CA LEU A 781 10.70 -12.56 -34.43
C LEU A 781 10.92 -13.73 -35.41
N TYR A 782 11.59 -14.78 -34.97
CA TYR A 782 11.83 -15.97 -35.79
C TYR A 782 10.52 -16.72 -36.14
N ILE A 783 9.63 -16.93 -35.17
CA ILE A 783 8.35 -17.63 -35.31
C ILE A 783 7.39 -16.86 -36.23
N MET A 784 7.33 -15.53 -36.12
CA MET A 784 6.49 -14.70 -37.00
C MET A 784 7.09 -14.50 -38.41
N GLY A 785 8.31 -14.99 -38.67
CA GLY A 785 9.00 -14.84 -39.96
C GLY A 785 9.63 -13.46 -40.18
N MET A 786 9.80 -12.68 -39.12
CA MET A 786 10.46 -11.37 -39.09
C MET A 786 11.98 -11.56 -39.06
N HIS A 787 12.50 -12.19 -40.12
CA HIS A 787 13.88 -12.68 -40.17
C HIS A 787 14.91 -11.55 -40.37
N ASP A 788 14.52 -10.43 -40.98
CA ASP A 788 15.41 -9.26 -41.13
C ASP A 788 15.57 -8.53 -39.78
N GLU A 789 14.50 -8.41 -39.01
CA GLU A 789 14.48 -7.93 -37.62
C GLU A 789 15.31 -8.86 -36.72
N PHE A 790 15.06 -10.18 -36.80
CA PHE A 790 15.83 -11.20 -36.10
C PHE A 790 17.32 -11.11 -36.42
N GLN A 791 17.70 -10.93 -37.68
CA GLN A 791 19.12 -10.82 -38.07
C GLN A 791 19.79 -9.59 -37.42
N ARG A 792 19.09 -8.44 -37.33
CA ARG A 792 19.63 -7.25 -36.66
C ARG A 792 19.76 -7.44 -35.15
N ALA A 793 18.76 -8.03 -34.50
CA ALA A 793 18.83 -8.40 -33.08
C ALA A 793 19.98 -9.41 -32.81
N ARG A 794 20.10 -10.42 -33.66
CA ARG A 794 21.16 -11.43 -33.67
C ARG A 794 22.55 -10.83 -33.85
N ASP A 795 22.69 -9.82 -34.69
CA ASP A 795 23.96 -9.10 -34.88
C ASP A 795 24.27 -8.13 -33.73
N TRP A 796 23.27 -7.61 -33.01
CA TRP A 796 23.49 -6.93 -31.73
C TRP A 796 24.00 -7.91 -30.66
N VAL A 797 23.36 -9.08 -30.51
CA VAL A 797 23.82 -10.16 -29.62
C VAL A 797 25.24 -10.65 -29.97
N ALA A 798 25.66 -10.55 -31.23
CA ALA A 798 27.00 -10.93 -31.68
C ALA A 798 28.11 -9.93 -31.31
N ASN A 799 27.79 -8.63 -31.21
CA ASN A 799 28.79 -7.56 -31.13
C ASN A 799 28.71 -6.74 -29.84
N GLU A 800 27.52 -6.58 -29.26
CA GLU A 800 27.23 -5.60 -28.20
C GLU A 800 26.76 -6.26 -26.88
N LEU A 801 26.14 -7.46 -26.92
CA LEU A 801 25.71 -8.15 -25.69
C LEU A 801 26.92 -8.68 -24.91
N GLU A 802 27.30 -7.99 -23.85
CA GLU A 802 28.22 -8.47 -22.82
C GLU A 802 27.52 -8.60 -21.46
N PHE A 803 27.96 -9.57 -20.65
CA PHE A 803 27.53 -9.70 -19.26
C PHE A 803 28.59 -9.17 -18.28
N SER A 804 29.67 -8.56 -18.80
CA SER A 804 30.88 -8.26 -18.03
C SER A 804 30.71 -7.08 -17.06
N HIS A 805 29.69 -6.24 -17.24
CA HIS A 805 29.37 -5.09 -16.41
C HIS A 805 28.43 -5.38 -15.24
N LEU A 806 27.66 -6.48 -15.27
CA LEU A 806 26.60 -6.78 -14.30
C LEU A 806 27.08 -6.72 -12.85
N GLY A 807 26.51 -5.81 -12.05
CA GLY A 807 26.84 -5.65 -10.63
C GLY A 807 28.12 -4.85 -10.34
N ARG A 808 28.70 -4.15 -11.32
CA ARG A 808 29.87 -3.25 -11.09
C ARG A 808 29.49 -1.92 -10.46
N ASP A 809 28.28 -1.45 -10.74
CA ASP A 809 27.53 -0.44 -10.01
C ASP A 809 27.44 -0.75 -8.51
N GLY A 810 27.17 -2.02 -8.18
CA GLY A 810 26.92 -2.54 -6.84
C GLY A 810 25.65 -3.40 -6.76
N ASP A 811 24.84 -3.42 -7.82
CA ASP A 811 23.47 -3.92 -7.83
C ASP A 811 23.36 -5.44 -7.96
N THR A 812 22.15 -5.96 -7.79
CA THR A 812 21.84 -7.39 -7.87
C THR A 812 20.71 -7.65 -8.86
N ILE A 813 20.94 -8.55 -9.81
CA ILE A 813 19.88 -9.05 -10.69
C ILE A 813 19.00 -10.07 -9.96
N SER A 814 17.74 -10.19 -10.39
CA SER A 814 16.87 -11.32 -10.04
C SER A 814 17.32 -12.55 -10.83
N VAL A 815 17.64 -13.64 -10.14
CA VAL A 815 18.18 -14.85 -10.78
C VAL A 815 17.07 -15.66 -11.47
N PHE A 816 15.85 -15.62 -10.94
CA PHE A 816 14.65 -16.21 -11.57
C PHE A 816 14.34 -15.53 -12.91
N GLU A 817 14.16 -14.20 -12.91
CA GLU A 817 13.80 -13.42 -14.11
C GLU A 817 14.83 -13.55 -15.25
N VAL A 818 16.12 -13.52 -14.92
CA VAL A 818 17.21 -13.66 -15.91
C VAL A 818 17.35 -15.10 -16.42
N ILE A 819 16.88 -16.11 -15.69
CA ILE A 819 16.81 -17.48 -16.21
C ILE A 819 15.64 -17.66 -17.16
N ILE A 820 14.44 -17.19 -16.78
CA ILE A 820 13.24 -17.40 -17.60
C ILE A 820 13.24 -16.56 -18.88
N ARG A 821 13.69 -15.29 -18.83
CA ARG A 821 13.76 -14.36 -19.98
C ARG A 821 15.03 -14.57 -20.81
N GLU A 822 16.18 -14.17 -20.27
CA GLU A 822 17.44 -14.08 -21.04
C GLU A 822 17.98 -15.48 -21.40
N LEU A 823 18.09 -16.39 -20.43
CA LEU A 823 18.57 -17.74 -20.72
C LEU A 823 17.54 -18.53 -21.56
N GLY A 824 16.24 -18.42 -21.24
CA GLY A 824 15.15 -19.04 -22.03
C GLY A 824 15.12 -18.58 -23.49
N GLY A 825 15.17 -17.27 -23.73
CA GLY A 825 15.19 -16.64 -25.04
C GLY A 825 16.41 -17.02 -25.87
N LEU A 826 17.62 -16.97 -25.29
CA LEU A 826 18.85 -17.44 -25.94
C LEU A 826 18.80 -18.93 -26.30
N LEU A 827 18.27 -19.78 -25.42
CA LEU A 827 18.16 -21.22 -25.67
C LEU A 827 17.14 -21.56 -26.77
N SER A 828 16.03 -20.82 -26.87
CA SER A 828 15.03 -21.02 -27.92
C SER A 828 15.42 -20.38 -29.25
N ALA A 829 16.08 -19.21 -29.23
CA ALA A 829 16.76 -18.65 -30.40
C ALA A 829 17.78 -19.66 -30.97
N TYR A 830 18.52 -20.37 -30.11
CA TYR A 830 19.39 -21.48 -30.53
C TYR A 830 18.63 -22.66 -31.14
N ASP A 831 17.56 -23.20 -30.52
CA ASP A 831 16.89 -24.37 -31.12
C ASP A 831 16.21 -24.05 -32.46
N LEU A 832 15.60 -22.87 -32.59
CA LEU A 832 14.91 -22.43 -33.80
C LEU A 832 15.89 -22.11 -34.95
N SER A 833 16.94 -21.32 -34.69
CA SER A 833 17.89 -20.88 -35.73
C SER A 833 19.03 -21.87 -35.99
N GLN A 834 19.39 -22.67 -34.98
CA GLN A 834 20.63 -23.48 -34.90
C GLN A 834 21.93 -22.64 -34.93
N ASP A 835 21.88 -21.33 -34.67
CA ASP A 835 23.08 -20.49 -34.54
C ASP A 835 23.73 -20.67 -33.16
N ASN A 836 24.97 -21.19 -33.15
CA ASN A 836 25.74 -21.44 -31.93
C ASN A 836 26.11 -20.17 -31.16
N LEU A 837 25.94 -18.96 -31.74
CA LEU A 837 26.08 -17.70 -31.02
C LEU A 837 25.20 -17.67 -29.75
N PHE A 838 23.90 -17.94 -29.89
CA PHE A 838 22.96 -17.85 -28.76
C PHE A 838 23.27 -18.92 -27.71
N LYS A 839 23.69 -20.13 -28.14
CA LYS A 839 24.19 -21.17 -27.23
C LYS A 839 25.44 -20.73 -26.47
N ALA A 840 26.39 -20.05 -27.12
CA ALA A 840 27.59 -19.54 -26.45
C ALA A 840 27.23 -18.47 -25.41
N LYS A 841 26.29 -17.57 -25.72
CA LYS A 841 25.78 -16.57 -24.77
C LYS A 841 24.97 -17.19 -23.63
N ALA A 842 24.18 -18.23 -23.89
CA ALA A 842 23.48 -19.00 -22.87
C ALA A 842 24.44 -19.67 -21.87
N VAL A 843 25.55 -20.23 -22.35
CA VAL A 843 26.64 -20.75 -21.49
C VAL A 843 27.30 -19.63 -20.69
N GLU A 844 27.69 -18.52 -21.35
CA GLU A 844 28.33 -17.36 -20.70
C GLU A 844 27.47 -16.80 -19.55
N LEU A 845 26.15 -16.68 -19.77
CA LEU A 845 25.20 -16.23 -18.77
C LEU A 845 25.03 -17.25 -17.63
N ALA A 846 24.76 -18.52 -17.96
CA ALA A 846 24.55 -19.55 -16.94
C ALA A 846 25.77 -19.75 -16.03
N ASP A 847 26.98 -19.76 -16.59
CA ASP A 847 28.24 -19.86 -15.83
C ASP A 847 28.41 -18.68 -14.84
N LEU A 848 27.91 -17.50 -15.20
CA LEU A 848 27.91 -16.32 -14.33
C LEU A 848 26.87 -16.39 -13.20
N LEU A 849 25.76 -17.12 -13.42
CA LEU A 849 24.65 -17.35 -12.47
C LEU A 849 24.86 -18.55 -11.54
N LEU A 850 25.63 -19.58 -11.95
CA LEU A 850 25.97 -20.77 -11.14
C LEU A 850 26.30 -20.51 -9.65
N PRO A 851 26.98 -19.40 -9.26
CA PRO A 851 27.24 -19.09 -7.85
C PRO A 851 26.00 -18.90 -6.97
N ALA A 852 24.83 -18.55 -7.55
CA ALA A 852 23.56 -18.41 -6.83
C ALA A 852 23.03 -19.73 -6.21
N TYR A 853 23.60 -20.87 -6.62
CA TYR A 853 23.28 -22.20 -6.09
C TYR A 853 24.41 -22.71 -5.20
N GLU A 854 24.27 -22.56 -3.88
CA GLU A 854 25.28 -22.95 -2.87
C GLU A 854 24.63 -23.71 -1.72
N ASP A 855 25.25 -24.81 -1.28
CA ASP A 855 24.81 -25.64 -0.15
C ASP A 855 23.32 -26.03 -0.13
N GLN A 856 22.74 -26.28 -1.32
CA GLN A 856 21.32 -26.58 -1.59
C GLN A 856 20.34 -25.40 -1.40
N VAL A 857 20.86 -24.19 -1.19
CA VAL A 857 20.12 -22.93 -1.20
C VAL A 857 20.22 -22.29 -2.59
N PHE A 858 19.08 -21.80 -3.09
CA PHE A 858 19.00 -20.91 -4.24
C PHE A 858 18.86 -19.47 -3.75
N TYR A 859 19.80 -18.59 -4.10
CA TYR A 859 19.74 -17.16 -3.75
C TYR A 859 19.08 -16.36 -4.86
N THR A 860 17.93 -15.75 -4.55
CA THR A 860 17.07 -15.07 -5.53
C THR A 860 17.70 -13.80 -6.12
N LYS A 861 18.65 -13.18 -5.42
CA LYS A 861 19.43 -12.02 -5.90
C LYS A 861 20.94 -12.29 -5.90
N LEU A 862 21.58 -11.97 -7.02
CA LEU A 862 23.02 -12.11 -7.25
C LEU A 862 23.63 -10.82 -7.82
N ASN A 863 24.69 -10.32 -7.20
CA ASN A 863 25.58 -9.35 -7.83
C ASN A 863 26.64 -10.14 -8.62
N VAL A 864 26.61 -10.04 -9.94
CA VAL A 864 27.38 -10.92 -10.84
C VAL A 864 28.89 -10.64 -10.80
N PHE A 865 29.30 -9.40 -10.54
CA PHE A 865 30.72 -9.00 -10.44
C PHE A 865 31.39 -9.44 -9.13
N THR A 866 30.78 -9.10 -7.98
CA THR A 866 31.32 -9.41 -6.63
C THR A 866 31.02 -10.82 -6.14
N LYS A 867 30.04 -11.49 -6.77
CA LYS A 867 29.42 -12.75 -6.31
C LYS A 867 28.78 -12.64 -4.91
N ARG A 868 28.43 -11.42 -4.47
CA ARG A 868 27.53 -11.21 -3.32
C ARG A 868 26.16 -11.80 -3.65
N LYS A 869 25.63 -12.57 -2.71
CA LYS A 869 24.33 -13.23 -2.77
C LYS A 869 23.41 -12.70 -1.68
N SER A 870 22.12 -12.65 -1.97
CA SER A 870 21.10 -12.16 -1.05
C SER A 870 19.72 -12.70 -1.41
N MET A 871 18.80 -12.56 -0.47
CA MET A 871 17.36 -12.64 -0.71
C MET A 871 16.74 -11.28 -0.39
N ASN A 872 15.55 -11.00 -0.92
CA ASN A 872 14.81 -9.77 -0.62
C ASN A 872 14.49 -9.69 0.88
N HIS A 873 14.59 -8.50 1.48
CA HIS A 873 14.31 -8.35 2.92
C HIS A 873 12.82 -8.56 3.23
N TRP A 874 11.92 -8.07 2.36
CA TRP A 874 10.47 -8.17 2.50
C TRP A 874 9.92 -9.60 2.47
N THR A 875 10.69 -10.59 2.00
CA THR A 875 10.30 -12.02 2.06
C THR A 875 10.67 -12.67 3.41
N HIS A 876 11.21 -11.87 4.34
CA HIS A 876 11.96 -12.27 5.52
C HIS A 876 13.22 -13.09 5.19
N TYR A 877 13.90 -12.74 4.09
CA TYR A 877 15.07 -13.47 3.56
C TYR A 877 14.76 -14.94 3.22
N ARG A 878 13.64 -15.17 2.53
CA ARG A 878 13.22 -16.48 2.02
C ARG A 878 13.10 -16.46 0.50
N ALA A 879 13.19 -17.64 -0.11
CA ALA A 879 12.83 -17.83 -1.52
C ALA A 879 11.36 -18.26 -1.61
N PHE A 880 10.72 -17.99 -2.75
CA PHE A 880 9.39 -18.46 -3.04
C PHE A 880 9.37 -19.83 -3.74
N LEU A 881 8.18 -20.42 -3.86
CA LEU A 881 7.97 -21.70 -4.52
C LEU A 881 8.31 -21.62 -6.02
N ALA A 882 7.92 -20.53 -6.69
CA ALA A 882 8.33 -20.24 -8.07
C ALA A 882 9.85 -20.02 -8.22
N ASP A 883 10.46 -19.21 -7.33
CA ASP A 883 11.92 -18.93 -7.35
C ASP A 883 12.75 -20.22 -7.44
N VAL A 884 12.43 -21.23 -6.62
CA VAL A 884 13.16 -22.51 -6.57
C VAL A 884 12.65 -23.56 -7.57
N GLY A 885 11.46 -23.32 -8.13
CA GLY A 885 10.65 -24.30 -8.87
C GLY A 885 10.65 -24.13 -10.38
N THR A 886 11.08 -22.97 -10.88
CA THR A 886 10.90 -22.56 -12.28
C THR A 886 12.24 -22.24 -12.97
N LEU A 887 13.27 -23.04 -12.67
CA LEU A 887 14.63 -22.91 -13.23
C LEU A 887 15.08 -24.19 -13.98
N GLN A 888 14.28 -25.25 -13.83
CA GLN A 888 14.68 -26.63 -14.11
C GLN A 888 14.67 -26.95 -15.61
N LEU A 889 13.89 -26.23 -16.41
CA LEU A 889 13.72 -26.53 -17.84
C LEU A 889 14.91 -26.02 -18.65
N GLU A 890 15.27 -24.75 -18.46
CA GLU A 890 16.36 -24.03 -19.10
C GLU A 890 17.70 -24.66 -18.76
N MET A 891 17.94 -24.90 -17.47
CA MET A 891 19.20 -25.46 -16.98
C MET A 891 19.38 -26.93 -17.39
N ARG A 892 18.29 -27.72 -17.45
CA ARG A 892 18.36 -29.08 -18.03
C ARG A 892 18.54 -29.06 -19.55
N TYR A 893 17.87 -28.15 -20.26
CA TYR A 893 18.07 -28.00 -21.70
C TYR A 893 19.52 -27.60 -22.03
N LEU A 894 20.07 -26.65 -21.29
CA LEU A 894 21.47 -26.22 -21.39
C LEU A 894 22.42 -27.39 -21.13
N SER A 895 22.19 -28.19 -20.08
CA SER A 895 22.95 -29.43 -19.84
C SER A 895 22.88 -30.42 -21.02
N ASP A 896 21.69 -30.71 -21.53
CA ASP A 896 21.50 -31.67 -22.62
C ASP A 896 22.13 -31.20 -23.96
N ILE A 897 22.20 -29.88 -24.23
CA ILE A 897 22.87 -29.35 -25.44
C ILE A 897 24.38 -29.13 -25.28
N THR A 898 24.89 -28.92 -24.05
CA THR A 898 26.32 -28.69 -23.78
C THR A 898 27.09 -29.97 -23.45
N GLY A 899 26.42 -30.95 -22.83
CA GLY A 899 27.05 -32.09 -22.17
C GLY A 899 27.60 -31.80 -20.77
N ASN A 900 27.41 -30.58 -20.23
CA ASN A 900 27.76 -30.25 -18.85
C ASN A 900 26.58 -30.52 -17.92
N SER A 901 26.68 -31.55 -17.05
CA SER A 901 25.61 -31.89 -16.12
C SER A 901 25.44 -30.91 -14.96
N GLU A 902 26.40 -30.00 -14.71
CA GLU A 902 26.37 -29.09 -13.56
C GLU A 902 25.08 -28.25 -13.51
N TYR A 903 24.63 -27.68 -14.64
CA TYR A 903 23.42 -26.84 -14.67
C TYR A 903 22.18 -27.62 -14.19
N ALA A 904 21.96 -28.83 -14.72
CA ALA A 904 20.89 -29.73 -14.30
C ALA A 904 21.05 -30.24 -12.84
N GLU A 905 22.28 -30.43 -12.36
CA GLU A 905 22.56 -30.83 -10.98
C GLU A 905 22.24 -29.69 -9.99
N LYS A 906 22.59 -28.43 -10.30
CA LYS A 906 22.30 -27.27 -9.44
C LYS A 906 20.81 -27.07 -9.16
N VAL A 907 19.95 -27.31 -10.15
CA VAL A 907 18.48 -27.14 -10.03
C VAL A 907 17.75 -28.38 -9.50
N SER A 908 18.46 -29.48 -9.24
CA SER A 908 17.88 -30.76 -8.79
C SER A 908 17.72 -30.81 -7.25
N SER A 909 16.75 -30.06 -6.72
CA SER A 909 16.45 -30.05 -5.28
C SER A 909 15.72 -31.33 -4.81
N PRO A 910 16.25 -32.08 -3.81
CA PRO A 910 15.52 -33.20 -3.19
C PRO A 910 14.21 -32.76 -2.53
N SER A 911 14.18 -31.55 -1.97
CA SER A 911 13.06 -31.01 -1.19
C SER A 911 11.77 -30.84 -2.01
N ILE A 912 11.85 -30.79 -3.34
CA ILE A 912 10.68 -30.84 -4.23
C ILE A 912 9.91 -32.17 -4.08
N ARG A 913 10.59 -33.29 -3.77
CA ARG A 913 9.96 -34.61 -3.62
C ARG A 913 9.16 -34.77 -2.32
N GLU A 914 9.51 -34.00 -1.28
CA GLU A 914 8.96 -34.15 0.08
C GLU A 914 8.28 -32.86 0.60
N GLY A 915 8.26 -31.81 -0.23
CA GLY A 915 7.82 -30.46 0.12
C GLY A 915 6.32 -30.29 0.34
N SER A 916 5.48 -31.14 -0.28
CA SER A 916 4.02 -30.99 -0.23
C SER A 916 3.50 -30.95 1.22
N TYR A 917 2.57 -30.03 1.49
CA TYR A 917 1.96 -29.86 2.81
C TYR A 917 1.04 -31.05 3.13
N GLU A 918 1.33 -31.79 4.20
CA GLU A 918 0.55 -32.93 4.70
C GLU A 918 0.11 -33.97 3.63
N HIS A 919 0.93 -34.15 2.59
CA HIS A 919 0.62 -35.00 1.43
C HIS A 919 -0.67 -34.61 0.67
N THR A 920 -1.02 -33.32 0.66
CA THR A 920 -2.16 -32.78 -0.10
C THR A 920 -1.91 -32.65 -1.60
N GLY A 921 -0.67 -32.82 -2.06
CA GLY A 921 -0.21 -32.47 -3.41
C GLY A 921 0.19 -31.00 -3.57
N LEU A 922 -0.31 -30.13 -2.69
CA LEU A 922 -0.05 -28.69 -2.69
C LEU A 922 1.23 -28.35 -1.93
N PHE A 923 1.88 -27.25 -2.29
CA PHE A 923 3.17 -26.82 -1.73
C PHE A 923 3.07 -25.45 -1.04
N PRO A 924 3.68 -25.27 0.15
CA PRO A 924 3.80 -23.97 0.81
C PRO A 924 4.64 -22.99 -0.02
N VAL A 925 4.22 -21.72 -0.05
CA VAL A 925 4.84 -20.66 -0.88
C VAL A 925 6.24 -20.27 -0.40
N HIS A 926 6.55 -20.39 0.90
CA HIS A 926 7.87 -20.04 1.43
C HIS A 926 8.83 -21.24 1.47
N PHE A 927 10.03 -21.08 0.89
CA PHE A 927 11.17 -21.99 1.02
C PHE A 927 12.22 -21.38 1.97
N GLU A 928 12.49 -22.10 3.07
CA GLU A 928 13.36 -21.63 4.16
C GLU A 928 14.84 -21.97 3.83
N PRO A 929 15.74 -20.98 3.63
CA PRO A 929 17.11 -21.24 3.18
C PRO A 929 17.95 -21.98 4.23
N ASP A 930 17.82 -21.63 5.52
CA ASP A 930 18.61 -22.19 6.62
C ASP A 930 18.42 -23.72 6.79
N SER A 931 17.32 -24.28 6.28
CA SER A 931 17.02 -25.71 6.30
C SER A 931 16.94 -26.37 4.92
N GLY A 932 16.86 -25.58 3.84
CA GLY A 932 16.63 -26.08 2.48
C GLY A 932 15.25 -26.74 2.29
N THR A 933 14.22 -26.30 3.02
CA THR A 933 12.89 -26.95 3.02
C THR A 933 11.73 -25.95 2.98
N PHE A 934 10.60 -26.37 2.42
CA PHE A 934 9.35 -25.61 2.46
C PHE A 934 8.82 -25.44 3.89
N SER A 935 8.34 -24.23 4.19
CA SER A 935 7.85 -23.81 5.50
C SER A 935 6.56 -24.54 5.88
N ARG A 936 6.34 -24.79 7.18
CA ARG A 936 5.22 -25.63 7.67
C ARG A 936 4.24 -24.90 8.60
N SER A 937 4.48 -23.62 8.89
CA SER A 937 3.58 -22.71 9.59
C SER A 937 3.75 -21.29 9.03
N ASP A 938 2.82 -20.38 9.35
CA ASP A 938 2.96 -18.94 9.08
C ASP A 938 3.28 -18.63 7.60
N THR A 939 2.58 -19.35 6.72
CA THR A 939 2.72 -19.34 5.27
C THR A 939 1.35 -19.64 4.63
N PHE A 940 1.31 -19.77 3.31
CA PHE A 940 0.11 -20.07 2.55
C PHE A 940 0.42 -20.97 1.35
N VAL A 941 -0.64 -21.50 0.73
CA VAL A 941 -0.63 -22.13 -0.59
C VAL A 941 -1.35 -21.21 -1.55
N THR A 942 -0.77 -20.99 -2.71
CA THR A 942 -1.44 -20.43 -3.88
C THR A 942 -0.96 -21.14 -5.14
N ILE A 943 -1.75 -21.03 -6.21
CA ILE A 943 -1.33 -21.35 -7.59
C ILE A 943 -1.22 -20.05 -8.41
N GLY A 944 -1.49 -18.88 -7.81
CA GLY A 944 -1.18 -17.57 -8.41
C GLY A 944 0.27 -17.18 -8.12
N ALA A 945 0.50 -15.86 -8.05
CA ALA A 945 1.80 -15.25 -7.79
C ALA A 945 2.62 -15.99 -6.74
N LEU A 946 3.93 -16.10 -6.96
CA LEU A 946 4.93 -16.73 -6.06
C LEU A 946 4.86 -18.27 -6.00
N GLY A 947 3.83 -18.91 -6.57
CA GLY A 947 3.65 -20.37 -6.56
C GLY A 947 3.33 -21.00 -7.92
N ASP A 948 2.62 -20.29 -8.79
CA ASP A 948 2.27 -20.59 -10.18
C ASP A 948 3.15 -21.62 -10.92
N SER A 949 4.29 -21.16 -11.40
CA SER A 949 5.13 -21.75 -12.44
C SER A 949 5.95 -22.96 -11.95
N PHE A 950 6.04 -23.17 -10.63
CA PHE A 950 6.50 -24.45 -10.06
C PHE A 950 5.58 -25.61 -10.48
N TYR A 951 4.26 -25.45 -10.33
CA TYR A 951 3.29 -26.50 -10.69
C TYR A 951 3.29 -26.76 -12.19
N GLU A 952 3.52 -25.71 -12.97
CA GLU A 952 3.75 -25.78 -14.39
C GLU A 952 5.00 -26.63 -14.72
N TYR A 953 6.14 -26.36 -14.09
CA TYR A 953 7.41 -27.03 -14.40
C TYR A 953 7.42 -28.49 -13.97
N LEU A 954 6.64 -28.91 -12.96
CA LEU A 954 6.37 -30.33 -12.70
C LEU A 954 5.85 -31.05 -13.97
N LEU A 955 4.96 -30.42 -14.72
CA LEU A 955 4.46 -30.95 -16.00
C LEU A 955 5.45 -30.72 -17.15
N LYS A 956 5.85 -29.46 -17.38
CA LYS A 956 6.61 -29.05 -18.56
C LYS A 956 8.03 -29.69 -18.57
N VAL A 957 8.69 -29.87 -17.43
CA VAL A 957 9.99 -30.60 -17.34
C VAL A 957 9.84 -32.11 -17.56
N TRP A 958 8.75 -32.73 -17.09
CA TRP A 958 8.47 -34.14 -17.39
C TRP A 958 8.21 -34.37 -18.88
N LEU A 959 7.44 -33.50 -19.53
CA LEU A 959 7.22 -33.52 -20.97
C LEU A 959 8.53 -33.31 -21.74
N TYR A 960 9.30 -32.28 -21.37
CA TYR A 960 10.62 -31.99 -21.95
C TYR A 960 11.55 -33.21 -21.94
N SER A 961 11.60 -33.95 -20.83
CA SER A 961 12.45 -35.14 -20.69
C SER A 961 12.18 -36.25 -21.71
N GLY A 962 11.06 -36.20 -22.44
CA GLY A 962 10.56 -37.33 -23.22
C GLY A 962 9.85 -38.38 -22.34
N LYS A 963 9.32 -37.97 -21.18
CA LYS A 963 8.65 -38.81 -20.17
C LYS A 963 9.57 -39.92 -19.59
N ARG A 964 10.82 -39.58 -19.24
CA ARG A 964 11.81 -40.54 -18.67
C ARG A 964 11.33 -41.17 -17.35
N ALA A 965 11.79 -42.39 -17.09
CA ALA A 965 11.48 -43.14 -15.87
C ALA A 965 11.90 -42.39 -14.59
N ASP A 966 13.11 -41.82 -14.57
CA ASP A 966 13.65 -41.09 -13.42
C ASP A 966 12.92 -39.76 -13.13
N ASP A 967 12.22 -39.24 -14.14
CA ASP A 967 11.41 -38.01 -14.09
C ASP A 967 9.91 -38.29 -13.84
N LEU A 968 9.47 -39.56 -13.72
CA LEU A 968 8.06 -39.91 -13.46
C LEU A 968 7.51 -39.31 -12.16
N PHE A 969 8.37 -39.03 -11.18
CA PHE A 969 7.96 -38.37 -9.94
C PHE A 969 7.43 -36.95 -10.17
N LEU A 970 7.89 -36.23 -11.21
CA LEU A 970 7.38 -34.90 -11.54
C LEU A 970 5.94 -34.99 -12.05
N ARG A 971 5.63 -36.02 -12.86
CA ARG A 971 4.24 -36.32 -13.26
C ARG A 971 3.38 -36.72 -12.06
N GLN A 972 3.90 -37.51 -11.13
CA GLN A 972 3.18 -37.88 -9.92
C GLN A 972 2.88 -36.65 -9.06
N LEU A 973 3.87 -35.77 -8.81
CA LEU A 973 3.68 -34.52 -8.08
C LEU A 973 2.70 -33.57 -8.76
N TYR A 974 2.74 -33.47 -10.11
CA TYR A 974 1.74 -32.72 -10.87
C TYR A 974 0.33 -33.31 -10.71
N ASP A 975 0.19 -34.63 -10.83
CA ASP A 975 -1.10 -35.32 -10.71
C ASP A 975 -1.67 -35.22 -9.29
N ASP A 976 -0.81 -35.31 -8.27
CA ASP A 976 -1.16 -35.09 -6.86
C ASP A 976 -1.53 -33.63 -6.62
N ALA A 977 -0.80 -32.67 -7.21
CA ALA A 977 -1.09 -31.24 -7.09
C ALA A 977 -2.45 -30.88 -7.72
N VAL A 978 -2.80 -31.41 -8.89
CA VAL A 978 -4.13 -31.20 -9.49
C VAL A 978 -5.24 -31.80 -8.63
N ALA A 979 -5.05 -33.00 -8.08
CA ALA A 979 -5.99 -33.57 -7.10
C ALA A 979 -6.08 -32.72 -5.82
N GLY A 980 -4.98 -32.09 -5.41
CA GLY A 980 -4.94 -31.10 -4.33
C GLY A 980 -5.75 -29.83 -4.67
N MET A 981 -5.59 -29.30 -5.87
CA MET A 981 -6.35 -28.15 -6.38
C MET A 981 -7.85 -28.44 -6.37
N GLU A 982 -8.28 -29.55 -7.00
CA GLU A 982 -9.69 -29.99 -7.05
C GLU A 982 -10.30 -30.13 -5.64
N LYS A 983 -9.54 -30.69 -4.69
CA LYS A 983 -10.02 -31.04 -3.35
C LYS A 983 -10.01 -29.88 -2.35
N HIS A 984 -9.12 -28.90 -2.51
CA HIS A 984 -8.85 -27.90 -1.48
C HIS A 984 -8.90 -26.44 -1.98
N LEU A 985 -8.62 -26.18 -3.25
CA LEU A 985 -8.55 -24.83 -3.82
C LEU A 985 -9.77 -24.50 -4.71
N TYR A 986 -10.35 -25.50 -5.37
CA TYR A 986 -11.37 -25.32 -6.39
C TYR A 986 -12.75 -25.00 -5.80
N VAL A 987 -13.26 -23.80 -6.10
CA VAL A 987 -14.52 -23.27 -5.55
C VAL A 987 -15.46 -22.83 -6.68
N HIS A 988 -16.76 -23.05 -6.49
CA HIS A 988 -17.83 -22.60 -7.38
C HIS A 988 -18.59 -21.41 -6.78
N SER A 989 -18.52 -20.26 -7.45
CA SER A 989 -19.27 -19.04 -7.13
C SER A 989 -20.66 -19.09 -7.77
N VAL A 990 -21.67 -19.46 -6.98
CA VAL A 990 -23.07 -19.57 -7.42
C VAL A 990 -23.67 -18.24 -7.94
N PRO A 991 -23.37 -17.04 -7.40
CA PRO A 991 -23.93 -15.78 -7.92
C PRO A 991 -23.55 -15.46 -9.37
N ASP A 992 -22.41 -15.97 -9.84
CA ASP A 992 -21.79 -15.62 -11.13
C ASP A 992 -21.60 -16.81 -12.08
N ASP A 993 -21.93 -18.03 -11.63
CA ASP A 993 -21.58 -19.33 -12.22
C ASP A 993 -20.08 -19.47 -12.58
N ALA A 994 -19.22 -18.88 -11.74
CA ALA A 994 -17.77 -18.83 -11.96
C ALA A 994 -17.04 -19.88 -11.11
N TYR A 995 -16.05 -20.54 -11.69
CA TYR A 995 -15.15 -21.47 -10.99
C TYR A 995 -13.77 -20.84 -10.82
N PHE A 996 -13.19 -20.90 -9.63
CA PHE A 996 -11.91 -20.26 -9.32
C PHE A 996 -11.06 -21.13 -8.38
N LEU A 997 -9.79 -20.76 -8.22
CA LEU A 997 -8.88 -21.38 -7.25
C LEU A 997 -8.60 -20.37 -6.13
N GLN A 998 -9.03 -20.67 -4.91
CA GLN A 998 -8.75 -19.88 -3.71
C GLN A 998 -7.33 -20.12 -3.18
N GLU A 999 -6.80 -19.18 -2.40
CA GLU A 999 -5.56 -19.38 -1.64
C GLU A 999 -5.85 -19.99 -0.25
N LEU A 1000 -4.90 -20.70 0.35
CA LEU A 1000 -5.07 -21.29 1.70
C LEU A 1000 -4.02 -20.80 2.69
N ARG A 1001 -4.44 -20.25 3.82
CA ARG A 1001 -3.54 -19.95 4.95
C ARG A 1001 -3.19 -21.23 5.73
N ILE A 1002 -1.89 -21.49 5.90
CA ILE A 1002 -1.34 -22.62 6.67
C ILE A 1002 -0.97 -22.17 8.09
N PRO A 1003 -1.21 -22.98 9.14
CA PRO A 1003 -1.71 -24.37 9.11
C PRO A 1003 -3.24 -24.54 9.16
N GLN A 1004 -4.02 -23.46 9.16
CA GLN A 1004 -5.49 -23.53 9.33
C GLN A 1004 -6.23 -24.14 8.13
N MET A 1005 -5.61 -24.14 6.95
CA MET A 1005 -6.23 -24.48 5.66
C MET A 1005 -7.48 -23.61 5.38
N GLU A 1006 -7.40 -22.33 5.76
CA GLU A 1006 -8.48 -21.35 5.63
C GLU A 1006 -8.42 -20.65 4.26
N GLY A 1007 -9.54 -20.66 3.54
CA GLY A 1007 -9.65 -20.18 2.16
C GLY A 1007 -9.84 -18.67 2.02
N THR A 1008 -8.99 -18.03 1.23
CA THR A 1008 -9.14 -16.64 0.80
C THR A 1008 -9.65 -16.62 -0.64
N PRO A 1009 -10.90 -16.19 -0.91
CA PRO A 1009 -11.50 -16.29 -2.24
C PRO A 1009 -11.09 -15.12 -3.16
N GLN A 1010 -9.80 -15.07 -3.47
CA GLN A 1010 -9.21 -14.15 -4.44
C GLN A 1010 -8.40 -14.92 -5.48
N GLN A 1011 -8.30 -14.37 -6.70
CA GLN A 1011 -7.53 -14.96 -7.79
C GLN A 1011 -6.96 -13.85 -8.67
N ASP A 1012 -5.65 -13.85 -8.88
CA ASP A 1012 -4.95 -12.94 -9.79
C ASP A 1012 -5.13 -13.35 -11.27
N HIS A 1013 -4.63 -12.53 -12.19
CA HIS A 1013 -4.60 -12.90 -13.61
C HIS A 1013 -3.53 -13.96 -13.92
N LEU A 1014 -2.46 -14.05 -13.13
CA LEU A 1014 -1.42 -15.07 -13.28
C LEU A 1014 -2.02 -16.48 -13.26
N LEU A 1015 -2.91 -16.76 -12.30
CA LEU A 1015 -3.66 -18.02 -12.15
C LEU A 1015 -4.40 -18.48 -13.42
N CYS A 1016 -4.60 -17.60 -14.41
CA CYS A 1016 -5.17 -17.97 -15.70
C CYS A 1016 -4.23 -18.77 -16.63
N PHE A 1017 -3.01 -19.14 -16.21
CA PHE A 1017 -2.20 -20.18 -16.89
C PHE A 1017 -2.73 -21.61 -16.63
N VAL A 1018 -3.43 -21.83 -15.50
CA VAL A 1018 -3.84 -23.17 -15.04
C VAL A 1018 -4.71 -23.94 -16.05
N PRO A 1019 -5.70 -23.35 -16.77
CA PRO A 1019 -6.44 -24.05 -17.82
C PRO A 1019 -5.52 -24.66 -18.90
N GLY A 1020 -4.53 -23.91 -19.35
CA GLY A 1020 -3.55 -24.36 -20.34
C GLY A 1020 -2.67 -25.49 -19.80
N MET A 1021 -2.19 -25.37 -18.56
CA MET A 1021 -1.45 -26.41 -17.87
C MET A 1021 -2.29 -27.71 -17.72
N LEU A 1022 -3.56 -27.61 -17.32
CA LEU A 1022 -4.48 -28.75 -17.19
C LEU A 1022 -4.76 -29.41 -18.55
N ALA A 1023 -5.01 -28.62 -19.58
CA ALA A 1023 -5.21 -29.12 -20.95
C ALA A 1023 -3.96 -29.84 -21.48
N LEU A 1024 -2.78 -29.23 -21.34
CA LEU A 1024 -1.51 -29.84 -21.70
C LEU A 1024 -1.25 -31.15 -20.91
N GLY A 1025 -1.61 -31.16 -19.62
CA GLY A 1025 -1.48 -32.33 -18.75
C GLY A 1025 -2.35 -33.53 -19.14
N SER A 1026 -3.44 -33.28 -19.87
CA SER A 1026 -4.28 -34.34 -20.47
C SER A 1026 -3.66 -35.00 -21.71
N VAL A 1027 -2.68 -34.36 -22.37
CA VAL A 1027 -2.15 -34.81 -23.66
C VAL A 1027 -1.35 -36.11 -23.52
N GLY A 1028 -1.98 -37.19 -24.00
CA GLY A 1028 -1.45 -38.55 -23.84
C GLY A 1028 -1.54 -39.07 -22.41
N GLU A 1029 -2.49 -38.59 -21.61
CA GLU A 1029 -3.01 -39.33 -20.47
C GLU A 1029 -3.76 -40.58 -20.96
N THR A 1030 -3.54 -41.71 -20.31
CA THR A 1030 -4.14 -43.01 -20.66
C THR A 1030 -5.44 -43.28 -19.91
N ASN A 1031 -5.60 -42.67 -18.74
CA ASN A 1031 -6.86 -42.70 -17.99
C ASN A 1031 -7.82 -41.65 -18.56
N ALA A 1032 -8.66 -42.06 -19.52
CA ALA A 1032 -9.63 -41.20 -20.18
C ALA A 1032 -10.58 -40.47 -19.21
N THR A 1033 -10.95 -41.09 -18.08
CA THR A 1033 -11.79 -40.44 -17.05
C THR A 1033 -11.05 -39.28 -16.40
N LYS A 1034 -9.78 -39.47 -16.05
CA LYS A 1034 -8.93 -38.41 -15.47
C LYS A 1034 -8.66 -37.29 -16.48
N ALA A 1035 -8.37 -37.63 -17.73
CA ALA A 1035 -8.22 -36.64 -18.81
C ALA A 1035 -9.49 -35.79 -18.98
N ALA A 1036 -10.68 -36.41 -18.91
CA ALA A 1036 -11.95 -35.69 -18.97
C ALA A 1036 -12.20 -34.78 -17.75
N VAL A 1037 -11.83 -35.21 -16.53
CA VAL A 1037 -11.93 -34.36 -15.31
C VAL A 1037 -11.00 -33.15 -15.40
N HIS A 1038 -9.74 -33.36 -15.80
CA HIS A 1038 -8.78 -32.25 -15.97
C HIS A 1038 -9.26 -31.26 -17.04
N LEU A 1039 -9.85 -31.73 -18.15
CA LEU A 1039 -10.39 -30.88 -19.21
C LEU A 1039 -11.71 -30.17 -18.83
N ASP A 1040 -12.58 -30.79 -18.02
CA ASP A 1040 -13.77 -30.14 -17.46
C ASP A 1040 -13.38 -29.00 -16.50
N MET A 1041 -12.42 -29.25 -15.60
CA MET A 1041 -11.84 -28.24 -14.71
C MET A 1041 -11.15 -27.12 -15.50
N ALA A 1042 -10.34 -27.46 -16.52
CA ALA A 1042 -9.72 -26.48 -17.41
C ALA A 1042 -10.75 -25.60 -18.13
N THR A 1043 -11.79 -26.21 -18.70
CA THR A 1043 -12.86 -25.50 -19.42
C THR A 1043 -13.58 -24.50 -18.49
N LYS A 1044 -13.89 -24.91 -17.26
CA LYS A 1044 -14.55 -24.08 -16.25
C LYS A 1044 -13.69 -22.91 -15.78
N LEU A 1045 -12.41 -23.16 -15.48
CA LEU A 1045 -11.45 -22.10 -15.14
C LEU A 1045 -11.20 -21.16 -16.33
N MET A 1046 -11.17 -21.67 -17.56
CA MET A 1046 -11.04 -20.87 -18.78
C MET A 1046 -12.25 -19.94 -18.99
N HIS A 1047 -13.48 -20.41 -18.74
CA HIS A 1047 -14.68 -19.56 -18.77
C HIS A 1047 -14.61 -18.42 -17.76
N THR A 1048 -14.10 -18.68 -16.55
CA THR A 1048 -13.84 -17.64 -15.55
C THR A 1048 -12.79 -16.64 -16.06
N CYS A 1049 -11.65 -17.11 -16.56
CA CYS A 1049 -10.58 -16.24 -17.08
C CYS A 1049 -11.00 -15.41 -18.30
N VAL A 1050 -11.81 -15.95 -19.23
CA VAL A 1050 -12.41 -15.13 -20.31
C VAL A 1050 -13.43 -14.13 -19.77
N SER A 1051 -14.08 -14.43 -18.65
CA SER A 1051 -14.92 -13.46 -17.93
C SER A 1051 -14.11 -12.31 -17.33
N TYR A 1052 -12.80 -12.47 -17.07
CA TYR A 1052 -11.94 -11.34 -16.63
C TYR A 1052 -11.90 -10.25 -17.71
N TYR A 1053 -11.93 -10.62 -18.99
CA TYR A 1053 -11.96 -9.69 -20.12
C TYR A 1053 -13.39 -9.25 -20.46
N THR A 1054 -14.32 -10.20 -20.65
CA THR A 1054 -15.65 -9.89 -21.22
C THR A 1054 -16.60 -9.14 -20.28
N ARG A 1055 -16.31 -9.10 -18.98
CA ARG A 1055 -17.06 -8.29 -17.99
C ARG A 1055 -16.59 -6.83 -17.90
N GLN A 1056 -15.52 -6.45 -18.60
CA GLN A 1056 -14.91 -5.11 -18.49
C GLN A 1056 -15.22 -4.24 -19.72
N PRO A 1057 -15.56 -2.95 -19.57
CA PRO A 1057 -15.85 -2.05 -20.69
C PRO A 1057 -14.71 -1.83 -21.70
N THR A 1058 -13.45 -2.06 -21.32
CA THR A 1058 -12.31 -2.12 -22.27
C THR A 1058 -12.24 -3.42 -23.06
N GLY A 1059 -12.79 -4.52 -22.54
CA GLY A 1059 -12.50 -5.87 -23.04
C GLY A 1059 -11.12 -6.40 -22.66
N LEU A 1060 -10.45 -5.80 -21.67
CA LEU A 1060 -9.15 -6.23 -21.12
C LEU A 1060 -9.30 -6.73 -19.68
N ALA A 1061 -8.42 -7.61 -19.21
CA ALA A 1061 -8.51 -8.18 -17.87
C ALA A 1061 -7.89 -7.34 -16.75
N PRO A 1062 -8.51 -7.31 -15.56
CA PRO A 1062 -7.89 -6.85 -14.32
C PRO A 1062 -6.83 -7.87 -13.81
N ASP A 1063 -5.87 -7.38 -13.04
CA ASP A 1063 -4.75 -8.13 -12.48
C ASP A 1063 -5.13 -8.92 -11.20
N LEU A 1064 -6.20 -8.53 -10.48
CA LEU A 1064 -6.67 -9.22 -9.27
C LEU A 1064 -8.20 -9.12 -9.07
N MET A 1065 -8.82 -10.26 -8.71
CA MET A 1065 -10.27 -10.44 -8.52
C MET A 1065 -10.63 -11.06 -7.17
N HIS A 1066 -11.85 -10.80 -6.70
CA HIS A 1066 -12.45 -11.40 -5.51
C HIS A 1066 -13.81 -12.08 -5.80
N PHE A 1067 -14.15 -13.09 -4.99
CA PHE A 1067 -15.34 -13.91 -5.14
C PHE A 1067 -16.05 -14.14 -3.78
N PRO A 1068 -17.38 -14.34 -3.75
CA PRO A 1068 -18.32 -14.37 -4.87
C PRO A 1068 -18.91 -12.97 -5.15
N GLY A 1069 -18.93 -12.55 -6.42
CA GLY A 1069 -19.32 -11.20 -6.84
C GLY A 1069 -18.56 -10.71 -8.07
N PHE A 1070 -17.39 -11.30 -8.36
CA PHE A 1070 -16.49 -10.89 -9.43
C PHE A 1070 -16.01 -9.44 -9.24
N ASP A 1071 -15.63 -9.10 -8.01
CA ASP A 1071 -15.20 -7.77 -7.62
C ASP A 1071 -13.75 -7.51 -8.04
N VAL A 1072 -13.53 -6.41 -8.78
CA VAL A 1072 -12.21 -6.02 -9.28
C VAL A 1072 -11.40 -5.39 -8.13
N LEU A 1073 -10.38 -6.09 -7.65
CA LEU A 1073 -9.45 -5.58 -6.62
C LEU A 1073 -8.31 -4.76 -7.23
N SER A 1074 -7.84 -5.13 -8.43
CA SER A 1074 -6.77 -4.43 -9.16
C SER A 1074 -7.15 -4.28 -10.63
N SER A 1075 -7.58 -3.09 -11.04
CA SER A 1075 -8.15 -2.84 -12.38
C SER A 1075 -7.14 -2.59 -13.50
N ILE A 1076 -5.85 -2.85 -13.27
CA ILE A 1076 -4.81 -2.71 -14.30
C ILE A 1076 -4.73 -3.96 -15.19
N TYR A 1077 -4.61 -3.77 -16.51
CA TYR A 1077 -4.15 -4.81 -17.43
C TYR A 1077 -2.67 -4.60 -17.73
N LYS A 1078 -1.79 -5.43 -17.16
CA LYS A 1078 -0.33 -5.33 -17.32
C LYS A 1078 0.21 -5.99 -18.60
N LEU A 1079 -0.52 -5.94 -19.72
CA LEU A 1079 -0.16 -6.60 -21.00
C LEU A 1079 0.00 -8.14 -20.94
N ARG A 1080 -0.47 -8.78 -19.86
CA ARG A 1080 -0.13 -10.16 -19.50
C ARG A 1080 -0.64 -11.24 -20.45
N PRO A 1081 0.06 -12.40 -20.55
CA PRO A 1081 -0.24 -13.46 -21.51
C PRO A 1081 -1.12 -14.61 -20.99
N GLU A 1082 -1.29 -14.83 -19.69
CA GLU A 1082 -1.59 -16.17 -19.17
C GLU A 1082 -2.97 -16.70 -19.63
N THR A 1083 -3.95 -15.81 -19.80
CA THR A 1083 -5.24 -16.17 -20.43
C THR A 1083 -5.08 -16.56 -21.91
N VAL A 1084 -4.22 -15.89 -22.70
CA VAL A 1084 -3.99 -16.27 -24.12
C VAL A 1084 -3.08 -17.50 -24.27
N GLU A 1085 -2.12 -17.74 -23.36
CA GLU A 1085 -1.43 -19.03 -23.24
C GLU A 1085 -2.48 -20.15 -23.08
N SER A 1086 -3.37 -20.02 -22.10
CA SER A 1086 -4.43 -20.99 -21.86
C SER A 1086 -5.35 -21.18 -23.06
N LEU A 1087 -5.78 -20.11 -23.74
CA LEU A 1087 -6.59 -20.23 -24.97
C LEU A 1087 -5.84 -20.98 -26.08
N MET A 1088 -4.52 -20.75 -26.23
CA MET A 1088 -3.66 -21.44 -27.20
C MET A 1088 -3.60 -22.95 -26.92
N TYR A 1089 -3.38 -23.36 -25.66
CA TYR A 1089 -3.42 -24.77 -25.27
C TYR A 1089 -4.82 -25.38 -25.41
N MET A 1090 -5.87 -24.72 -24.90
CA MET A 1090 -7.26 -25.20 -25.00
C MET A 1090 -7.66 -25.42 -26.45
N TYR A 1091 -7.35 -24.50 -27.37
CA TYR A 1091 -7.58 -24.70 -28.81
C TYR A 1091 -6.79 -25.89 -29.37
N ARG A 1092 -5.49 -26.00 -29.06
CA ARG A 1092 -4.64 -27.06 -29.63
C ARG A 1092 -4.95 -28.47 -29.10
N VAL A 1093 -5.57 -28.58 -27.93
CA VAL A 1093 -5.97 -29.87 -27.33
C VAL A 1093 -7.40 -30.26 -27.67
N THR A 1094 -8.34 -29.32 -27.73
CA THR A 1094 -9.78 -29.60 -27.96
C THR A 1094 -10.23 -29.40 -29.41
N HIS A 1095 -9.53 -28.54 -30.16
CA HIS A 1095 -9.92 -28.01 -31.47
C HIS A 1095 -11.24 -27.22 -31.51
N ASP A 1096 -11.80 -26.81 -30.37
CA ASP A 1096 -12.98 -25.94 -30.36
C ASP A 1096 -12.61 -24.52 -30.85
N PRO A 1097 -13.24 -24.00 -31.92
CA PRO A 1097 -12.94 -22.68 -32.45
C PRO A 1097 -13.25 -21.53 -31.48
N ILE A 1098 -14.06 -21.72 -30.43
CA ILE A 1098 -14.42 -20.63 -29.51
C ILE A 1098 -13.21 -19.95 -28.86
N TYR A 1099 -12.16 -20.73 -28.58
CA TYR A 1099 -10.92 -20.22 -27.97
C TYR A 1099 -10.18 -19.25 -28.92
N ARG A 1100 -10.27 -19.45 -30.25
CA ARG A 1100 -9.74 -18.52 -31.26
C ARG A 1100 -10.56 -17.24 -31.38
N GLU A 1101 -11.87 -17.29 -31.14
CA GLU A 1101 -12.73 -16.10 -31.14
C GLU A 1101 -12.52 -15.25 -29.89
N TRP A 1102 -12.44 -15.86 -28.71
CA TRP A 1102 -12.10 -15.14 -27.47
C TRP A 1102 -10.71 -14.52 -27.54
N GLY A 1103 -9.70 -15.28 -27.99
CA GLY A 1103 -8.35 -14.75 -28.18
C GLY A 1103 -8.23 -13.72 -29.31
N TRP A 1104 -9.21 -13.63 -30.21
CA TRP A 1104 -9.29 -12.53 -31.18
C TRP A 1104 -9.93 -11.28 -30.56
N ALA A 1105 -11.04 -11.41 -29.83
CA ALA A 1105 -11.66 -10.29 -29.13
C ALA A 1105 -10.72 -9.63 -28.11
N MET A 1106 -9.90 -10.43 -27.41
CA MET A 1106 -8.81 -9.94 -26.55
C MET A 1106 -7.77 -9.14 -27.35
N PHE A 1107 -7.34 -9.63 -28.51
CA PHE A 1107 -6.38 -8.91 -29.37
C PHE A 1107 -6.95 -7.60 -29.92
N GLU A 1108 -8.23 -7.57 -30.31
CA GLU A 1108 -8.92 -6.34 -30.72
C GLU A 1108 -9.04 -5.32 -29.58
N ALA A 1109 -9.21 -5.79 -28.33
CA ALA A 1109 -9.17 -4.92 -27.15
C ALA A 1109 -7.77 -4.35 -26.89
N ILE A 1110 -6.70 -5.16 -27.06
CA ILE A 1110 -5.29 -4.72 -26.94
C ILE A 1110 -4.97 -3.66 -28.01
N GLU A 1111 -5.28 -3.92 -29.28
CA GLU A 1111 -5.09 -2.98 -30.39
C GLU A 1111 -5.80 -1.63 -30.16
N LYS A 1112 -6.96 -1.65 -29.49
CA LYS A 1112 -7.83 -0.50 -29.27
C LYS A 1112 -7.49 0.30 -28.01
N HIS A 1113 -7.06 -0.36 -26.93
CA HIS A 1113 -6.95 0.25 -25.60
C HIS A 1113 -5.55 0.27 -25.00
N ALA A 1114 -4.62 -0.57 -25.47
CA ALA A 1114 -3.24 -0.64 -24.95
C ALA A 1114 -2.19 -0.05 -25.91
N LYS A 1115 -2.55 0.18 -27.18
CA LYS A 1115 -1.64 0.63 -28.24
C LYS A 1115 -1.25 2.10 -28.15
N THR A 1116 0.03 2.41 -28.38
CA THR A 1116 0.61 3.75 -28.24
C THR A 1116 1.44 4.15 -29.47
N THR A 1117 2.15 5.28 -29.40
CA THR A 1117 3.07 5.78 -30.44
C THR A 1117 4.25 4.84 -30.73
N PHE A 1118 4.87 4.25 -29.70
CA PHE A 1118 6.11 3.45 -29.79
C PHE A 1118 5.97 2.04 -29.21
N GLY A 1119 4.75 1.53 -29.08
CA GLY A 1119 4.49 0.16 -28.64
C GLY A 1119 3.09 -0.03 -28.09
N TYR A 1120 3.01 -0.69 -26.94
CA TYR A 1120 1.81 -0.92 -26.14
C TYR A 1120 2.19 -0.73 -24.67
N GLY A 1121 1.27 -0.24 -23.85
CA GLY A 1121 1.50 -0.05 -22.42
C GLY A 1121 0.39 -0.67 -21.57
N ALA A 1122 0.68 -0.88 -20.28
CA ALA A 1122 -0.32 -1.37 -19.33
C ALA A 1122 -1.51 -0.40 -19.23
N VAL A 1123 -2.74 -0.90 -19.13
CA VAL A 1123 -3.95 -0.07 -19.07
C VAL A 1123 -4.42 -0.01 -17.62
N ARG A 1124 -4.20 1.11 -16.90
CA ARG A 1124 -4.39 1.15 -15.42
C ARG A 1124 -5.83 0.93 -14.95
N ASN A 1125 -6.84 1.17 -15.79
CA ASN A 1125 -8.23 0.90 -15.44
C ASN A 1125 -9.00 0.26 -16.61
N VAL A 1126 -9.19 -1.07 -16.55
CA VAL A 1126 -10.00 -1.82 -17.51
C VAL A 1126 -11.51 -1.62 -17.32
N HIS A 1127 -11.92 -1.25 -16.10
CA HIS A 1127 -13.31 -1.24 -15.65
C HIS A 1127 -14.04 0.06 -16.00
N ASN A 1128 -13.33 1.20 -16.11
CA ASN A 1128 -13.93 2.47 -16.51
C ASN A 1128 -13.19 3.11 -17.70
N LEU A 1129 -13.90 3.24 -18.83
CA LEU A 1129 -13.38 3.87 -20.06
C LEU A 1129 -13.05 5.36 -19.94
N THR A 1130 -13.59 6.10 -18.96
CA THR A 1130 -13.19 7.51 -18.77
C THR A 1130 -11.85 7.66 -18.06
N ASP A 1131 -11.44 6.64 -17.32
CA ASP A 1131 -10.25 6.67 -16.46
C ASP A 1131 -9.16 5.71 -16.97
N ALA A 1132 -9.45 4.98 -18.05
CA ALA A 1132 -8.54 4.11 -18.76
C ALA A 1132 -7.45 4.94 -19.45
N PHE A 1133 -6.25 4.95 -18.86
CA PHE A 1133 -5.05 5.48 -19.50
C PHE A 1133 -3.99 4.39 -19.65
N ILE A 1134 -3.12 4.58 -20.63
CA ILE A 1134 -2.01 3.69 -20.95
C ILE A 1134 -0.77 4.19 -20.21
N GLU A 1135 -0.13 3.30 -19.45
CA GLU A 1135 1.12 3.57 -18.75
C GLU A 1135 2.30 3.64 -19.72
N ASP A 1136 3.27 4.49 -19.41
CA ASP A 1136 4.50 4.60 -20.18
C ASP A 1136 5.52 3.51 -19.77
N LYS A 1137 5.08 2.23 -19.78
CA LYS A 1137 5.94 1.04 -19.68
C LYS A 1137 5.42 -0.07 -20.60
N MET A 1138 6.30 -0.65 -21.41
CA MET A 1138 6.04 -1.88 -22.17
C MET A 1138 6.86 -3.00 -21.58
N GLU A 1139 6.20 -3.98 -20.99
CA GLU A 1139 6.82 -5.19 -20.46
C GLU A 1139 7.35 -6.07 -21.59
N SER A 1140 8.54 -6.67 -21.44
CA SER A 1140 9.17 -7.47 -22.50
C SER A 1140 8.33 -8.68 -22.91
N PHE A 1141 7.65 -9.30 -21.93
CA PHE A 1141 6.74 -10.43 -22.11
C PHE A 1141 5.54 -10.14 -23.02
N PHE A 1142 5.21 -8.88 -23.30
CA PHE A 1142 4.19 -8.58 -24.30
C PHE A 1142 4.63 -9.04 -25.71
N LEU A 1143 5.92 -8.90 -26.03
CA LEU A 1143 6.53 -9.34 -27.28
C LEU A 1143 6.92 -10.82 -27.23
N ALA A 1144 7.47 -11.27 -26.10
CA ALA A 1144 7.84 -12.67 -25.90
C ALA A 1144 6.63 -13.61 -25.86
N GLU A 1145 5.58 -13.23 -25.13
CA GLU A 1145 4.49 -14.14 -24.77
C GLU A 1145 3.16 -13.74 -25.41
N THR A 1146 2.62 -12.57 -25.07
CA THR A 1146 1.24 -12.20 -25.42
C THR A 1146 1.03 -12.23 -26.92
N LEU A 1147 1.90 -11.57 -27.70
CA LEU A 1147 1.86 -11.61 -29.16
C LEU A 1147 2.21 -12.99 -29.74
N LYS A 1148 3.14 -13.74 -29.14
CA LYS A 1148 3.53 -15.09 -29.57
C LYS A 1148 2.36 -16.08 -29.42
N TYR A 1149 1.69 -16.11 -28.27
CA TYR A 1149 0.53 -16.97 -28.03
C TYR A 1149 -0.69 -16.57 -28.86
N HIS A 1150 -0.98 -15.27 -29.03
CA HIS A 1150 -2.01 -14.83 -29.99
C HIS A 1150 -1.71 -15.37 -31.41
N TYR A 1151 -0.46 -15.28 -31.87
CA TYR A 1151 -0.07 -15.80 -33.19
C TYR A 1151 -0.19 -17.33 -33.28
N LEU A 1152 0.29 -18.06 -32.27
CA LEU A 1152 0.26 -19.52 -32.21
C LEU A 1152 -1.16 -20.11 -32.06
N LEU A 1153 -2.09 -19.38 -31.44
CA LEU A 1153 -3.52 -19.70 -31.35
C LEU A 1153 -4.21 -19.64 -32.71
N GLN A 1154 -3.94 -18.60 -33.50
CA GLN A 1154 -4.48 -18.47 -34.86
C GLN A 1154 -3.72 -19.34 -35.88
N SER A 1155 -2.52 -19.84 -35.53
CA SER A 1155 -1.74 -20.76 -36.38
C SER A 1155 -2.28 -22.19 -36.42
N ALA A 1156 -1.85 -22.95 -37.42
CA ALA A 1156 -2.08 -24.40 -37.49
C ALA A 1156 -1.48 -25.11 -36.25
N PRO A 1157 -2.14 -26.12 -35.65
CA PRO A 1157 -1.57 -26.89 -34.52
C PRO A 1157 -0.26 -27.64 -34.85
N SER A 1158 0.02 -27.87 -36.15
CA SER A 1158 1.29 -28.39 -36.67
C SER A 1158 2.45 -27.39 -36.60
N PHE A 1159 2.17 -26.10 -36.39
CA PHE A 1159 3.16 -25.02 -36.31
C PHE A 1159 3.64 -24.83 -34.86
N VAL A 1160 4.92 -25.08 -34.62
CA VAL A 1160 5.52 -25.23 -33.27
C VAL A 1160 4.69 -26.20 -32.42
N PRO A 1161 4.60 -27.49 -32.81
CA PRO A 1161 3.58 -28.40 -32.28
C PRO A 1161 3.92 -28.87 -30.85
N LEU A 1162 2.86 -29.05 -30.05
CA LEU A 1162 2.94 -29.44 -28.63
C LEU A 1162 3.46 -30.87 -28.39
N ASP A 1163 3.68 -31.64 -29.46
CA ASP A 1163 4.35 -32.94 -29.39
C ASP A 1163 5.85 -32.86 -29.68
N GLN A 1164 6.39 -31.70 -30.06
CA GLN A 1164 7.83 -31.51 -30.29
C GLN A 1164 8.45 -30.43 -29.41
N TYR A 1165 7.66 -29.44 -28.99
CA TYR A 1165 8.11 -28.31 -28.18
C TYR A 1165 7.38 -28.27 -26.83
N VAL A 1166 8.12 -27.84 -25.81
CA VAL A 1166 7.62 -27.37 -24.52
C VAL A 1166 8.02 -25.91 -24.41
N PHE A 1167 7.07 -25.04 -24.10
CA PHE A 1167 7.32 -23.63 -23.82
C PHE A 1167 7.86 -23.51 -22.38
N ASN A 1168 8.81 -22.62 -22.11
CA ASN A 1168 9.12 -22.26 -20.73
C ASN A 1168 8.03 -21.32 -20.16
N THR A 1169 8.20 -20.81 -18.94
CA THR A 1169 7.22 -19.90 -18.32
C THR A 1169 7.16 -18.51 -18.96
N GLU A 1170 8.08 -18.19 -19.87
CA GLU A 1170 8.19 -16.92 -20.61
C GLU A 1170 7.96 -17.17 -22.13
N ALA A 1171 7.11 -18.16 -22.44
CA ALA A 1171 6.78 -18.62 -23.78
C ALA A 1171 7.94 -19.00 -24.72
N HIS A 1172 9.12 -19.36 -24.22
CA HIS A 1172 10.24 -19.77 -25.07
C HIS A 1172 10.18 -21.27 -25.44
N PRO A 1173 10.01 -21.66 -26.72
CA PRO A 1173 9.77 -23.05 -27.11
C PRO A 1173 11.05 -23.87 -27.24
N LEU A 1174 11.32 -24.69 -26.23
CA LEU A 1174 12.42 -25.64 -26.17
C LEU A 1174 11.98 -27.02 -26.69
N ARG A 1175 12.76 -27.59 -27.61
CA ARG A 1175 12.43 -28.86 -28.26
C ARG A 1175 12.68 -30.05 -27.32
N MET A 1176 11.66 -30.89 -27.11
CA MET A 1176 11.71 -32.01 -26.17
C MET A 1176 12.83 -33.01 -26.50
N ASN A 1177 13.51 -33.52 -25.47
CA ASN A 1177 14.55 -34.53 -25.59
C ASN A 1177 13.96 -35.94 -25.77
N ARG A 1178 13.25 -36.16 -26.89
CA ARG A 1178 12.74 -37.48 -27.26
C ARG A 1178 13.84 -38.34 -27.88
N SER A 1179 14.17 -39.46 -27.24
CA SER A 1179 14.80 -40.59 -27.93
C SER A 1179 14.00 -40.94 -29.20
N PRO A 1180 14.65 -41.21 -30.34
CA PRO A 1180 13.95 -41.51 -31.58
C PRO A 1180 13.07 -42.74 -31.39
N ALA A 1181 11.76 -42.59 -31.62
CA ALA A 1181 10.80 -43.64 -31.38
C ALA A 1181 11.12 -44.87 -32.24
N THR A 1182 11.35 -46.01 -31.59
CA THR A 1182 11.44 -47.31 -32.27
C THR A 1182 10.08 -47.65 -32.84
N THR A 1183 9.91 -47.49 -34.15
CA THR A 1183 8.68 -47.84 -34.87
C THR A 1183 8.36 -49.33 -34.71
N ASN A 1184 7.18 -49.63 -34.17
CA ASN A 1184 6.51 -50.93 -34.13
C ASN A 1184 5.04 -50.70 -34.44
#